data_AF-A0A3A9W0U1-F1
#
_entry.id   AF-A0A3A9W0U1-F1
#
_cell.length_a   1.000
_cell.length_b   1.000
_cell.length_c   1.000
_cell.angle_alpha   90.00
_cell.angle_beta   90.00
_cell.angle_gamma   90.00
#
_symmetry.space_group_name_H-M   'P 1'
#
loop_
_entity.id
_entity.type
_entity.pdbx_description
1 polymer ?
#
loop_
_entity_poly.entity_id
_entity_poly.type
_entity_poly.pdbx_seq_one_letter_code
_entity_poly.pdbx_strand_id
1 'polypeptide(L)'
;MAWTDNGGAQPMDVNPFEILAPLAADATVRIHEPPTGYDGGEPVTRPWGSGFFIAPGWVLTCAHVALHGGTNGGTDGRQGQGGAREVGLSFRGARRPVTGRVEWARPEENATGGPWPAPDLALIRLIEPVAHPCVWLSERTASVFTRSEVAFFGCQETADGVQDVNGRCTIRGELGTDGLMKLGGEDEFPEAVSGGPVVDLRRGEVIGVLKARRTAGRDGGLATSVVQLRRMPGSGEDGDDLYQRVLHAHDRYHAARHLDVGDAALRTWTDAQSELRAGHGRALTPGQRVELLGLLSELPPPVSTRRLDDLVTPLIGRPYQGTVPAPRGWRDGLGRLYTAEPGTDELKTVLRYAVHAATADRPYPAAGDAESRLLRWAASTAASAELPRWFRTSLHLEEAERVRVRAAATRPGPDPWDFEPRPGEDSAEVWQSPYVLLEITPHSWERGRYDWRVCVGRGAEELVSIDEDHRERGPAALPRRLRAALEEAFRRVDEPEQPVPLQVGLPYSLLGFPVEEWRLVPGGPRLGEQRPVVIRCTTPVPEAEDNDEVRALRLARWTKVHVGRVTPDILDCLDATARSLPEPAVLISRDPATVPILCHTPSTGGEPAALLRVMTSGYNVILWRREITDRERSCADFHRGVDRAVTGAGHAGRLPDAVRRLRADMADEAPGSHWAKGLALLYSDPNRPMPGMDEPLVTL
;
A
#
# COMPACT_ATOMS: atom_id res chain seq x y z
N MET A 1 -37.84 24.75 56.77
CA MET A 1 -37.44 24.64 55.34
C MET A 1 -36.66 23.35 55.21
N ALA A 2 -37.31 22.34 54.63
CA ALA A 2 -36.78 20.99 54.50
C ALA A 2 -35.75 20.95 53.36
N TRP A 3 -34.61 20.32 53.65
CA TRP A 3 -33.67 19.86 52.64
C TRP A 3 -34.26 18.59 52.03
N THR A 4 -34.67 18.66 50.76
CA THR A 4 -35.00 17.47 49.97
C THR A 4 -33.72 16.93 49.36
N ASP A 5 -33.29 15.84 49.98
CA ASP A 5 -32.44 14.78 49.49
C ASP A 5 -32.92 14.32 48.09
N ASN A 6 -32.18 14.65 47.03
CA ASN A 6 -32.31 14.00 45.73
C ASN A 6 -31.12 13.07 45.56
N GLY A 7 -31.26 11.87 46.10
CA GLY A 7 -30.44 10.71 45.77
C GLY A 7 -30.56 10.40 44.29
N GLY A 8 -29.74 11.07 43.48
CA GLY A 8 -29.39 10.60 42.16
C GLY A 8 -28.48 9.39 42.33
N ALA A 9 -29.03 8.19 42.20
CA ALA A 9 -28.22 7.00 41.96
C ALA A 9 -27.26 7.33 40.81
N GLN A 10 -25.95 7.33 41.08
CA GLN A 10 -25.00 7.34 39.99
C GLN A 10 -25.34 6.14 39.09
N PRO A 11 -25.48 6.32 37.76
CA PRO A 11 -25.71 5.19 36.88
C PRO A 11 -24.56 4.22 37.12
N MET A 12 -24.88 2.96 37.43
CA MET A 12 -23.86 1.93 37.61
C MET A 12 -22.95 1.95 36.39
N ASP A 13 -21.67 2.19 36.62
CA ASP A 13 -20.65 2.23 35.57
C ASP A 13 -20.55 0.81 35.00
N VAL A 14 -21.26 0.55 33.90
CA VAL A 14 -21.32 -0.79 33.31
C VAL A 14 -19.93 -1.13 32.80
N ASN A 15 -19.37 -2.22 33.30
CA ASN A 15 -18.02 -2.66 32.97
C ASN A 15 -17.92 -2.99 31.47
N PRO A 16 -17.14 -2.24 30.66
CA PRO A 16 -17.11 -2.44 29.21
C PRO A 16 -16.76 -3.86 28.78
N PHE A 17 -15.92 -4.54 29.56
CA PHE A 17 -15.55 -5.92 29.34
C PHE A 17 -16.74 -6.88 29.46
N GLU A 18 -17.63 -6.69 30.44
CA GLU A 18 -18.79 -7.58 30.64
C GLU A 18 -19.78 -7.48 29.47
N ILE A 19 -19.85 -6.32 28.82
CA ILE A 19 -20.66 -6.11 27.62
C ILE A 19 -20.03 -6.82 26.41
N LEU A 20 -18.71 -6.69 26.22
CA LEU A 20 -18.02 -7.11 25.00
C LEU A 20 -17.52 -8.56 25.01
N ALA A 21 -17.17 -9.09 26.18
CA ALA A 21 -16.55 -10.42 26.31
C ALA A 21 -17.41 -11.56 25.74
N PRO A 22 -18.75 -11.61 25.97
CA PRO A 22 -19.58 -12.65 25.36
C PRO A 22 -19.54 -12.62 23.83
N LEU A 23 -19.65 -11.41 23.23
CA LEU A 23 -19.63 -11.23 21.78
C LEU A 23 -18.29 -11.62 21.14
N ALA A 24 -17.18 -11.25 21.78
CA ALA A 24 -15.84 -11.60 21.30
C ALA A 24 -15.54 -13.09 21.48
N ALA A 25 -15.92 -13.68 22.61
CA ALA A 25 -15.73 -15.11 22.88
C ALA A 25 -16.53 -15.98 21.90
N ASP A 26 -17.77 -15.61 21.57
CA ASP A 26 -18.60 -16.39 20.64
C ASP A 26 -18.10 -16.34 19.19
N ALA A 27 -17.38 -15.27 18.82
CA ALA A 27 -16.74 -15.14 17.51
C ALA A 27 -15.32 -15.73 17.46
N THR A 28 -14.75 -16.13 18.61
CA THR A 28 -13.39 -16.68 18.70
C THR A 28 -13.40 -18.16 18.30
N VAL A 29 -12.40 -18.56 17.52
CA VAL A 29 -12.24 -19.92 17.01
C VAL A 29 -10.93 -20.53 17.46
N ARG A 30 -10.91 -21.85 17.61
CA ARG A 30 -9.73 -22.67 17.88
C ARG A 30 -9.25 -23.25 16.57
N ILE A 31 -7.95 -23.13 16.29
CA ILE A 31 -7.34 -23.61 15.04
C ILE A 31 -6.48 -24.82 15.35
N HIS A 32 -6.70 -25.90 14.62
CA HIS A 32 -6.03 -27.18 14.83
C HIS A 32 -5.91 -27.97 13.52
N GLU A 33 -5.48 -29.22 13.61
CA GLU A 33 -5.35 -30.11 12.45
C GLU A 33 -6.71 -30.33 11.75
N PRO A 34 -6.77 -30.35 10.41
CA PRO A 34 -8.01 -30.63 9.70
C PRO A 34 -8.57 -32.00 10.11
N PRO A 35 -9.90 -32.15 10.26
CA PRO A 35 -10.51 -33.42 10.63
C PRO A 35 -10.27 -34.48 9.54
N THR A 36 -9.80 -35.67 9.93
CA THR A 36 -9.57 -36.80 9.03
C THR A 36 -10.76 -37.77 9.02
N GLY A 37 -11.43 -37.93 7.88
CA GLY A 37 -12.45 -38.97 7.64
C GLY A 37 -13.91 -38.53 7.80
N TYR A 38 -14.84 -39.31 7.20
CA TYR A 38 -16.30 -39.07 7.23
C TYR A 38 -16.98 -39.47 8.56
N ASP A 39 -16.27 -40.12 9.48
CA ASP A 39 -16.79 -40.58 10.77
C ASP A 39 -16.36 -39.62 11.88
N GLY A 40 -17.20 -38.61 12.14
CA GLY A 40 -16.97 -37.53 13.10
C GLY A 40 -16.95 -37.95 14.58
N GLY A 41 -15.97 -38.77 14.96
CA GLY A 41 -15.76 -39.29 16.31
C GLY A 41 -14.36 -39.12 16.90
N GLU A 42 -13.39 -38.56 16.18
CA GLU A 42 -12.06 -38.33 16.76
C GLU A 42 -12.03 -37.11 17.71
N PRO A 43 -11.33 -37.19 18.85
CA PRO A 43 -11.18 -36.08 19.78
C PRO A 43 -10.45 -34.92 19.10
N VAL A 44 -10.92 -33.70 19.36
CA VAL A 44 -10.30 -32.46 18.84
C VAL A 44 -8.81 -32.45 19.18
N THR A 45 -7.96 -32.49 18.14
CA THR A 45 -6.51 -32.38 18.28
C THR A 45 -6.13 -31.08 18.98
N ARG A 46 -5.01 -31.09 19.68
CA ARG A 46 -4.44 -29.92 20.36
C ARG A 46 -4.47 -28.66 19.47
N PRO A 47 -5.02 -27.53 19.95
CA PRO A 47 -5.05 -26.29 19.17
C PRO A 47 -3.64 -25.73 18.99
N TRP A 48 -3.34 -25.32 17.76
CA TRP A 48 -2.10 -24.61 17.40
C TRP A 48 -2.17 -23.14 17.79
N GLY A 49 -3.38 -22.60 17.87
CA GLY A 49 -3.63 -21.22 18.22
C GLY A 49 -5.10 -20.87 18.12
N SER A 50 -5.38 -19.58 18.15
CA SER A 50 -6.71 -19.00 18.09
C SER A 50 -6.93 -18.24 16.78
N GLY A 51 -8.18 -17.95 16.48
CA GLY A 51 -8.59 -17.03 15.42
C GLY A 51 -9.93 -16.41 15.78
N PHE A 52 -10.51 -15.62 14.88
CA PHE A 52 -11.86 -15.11 15.07
C PHE A 52 -12.55 -14.78 13.76
N PHE A 53 -13.87 -14.91 13.74
CA PHE A 53 -14.67 -14.58 12.57
C PHE A 53 -14.76 -13.07 12.36
N ILE A 54 -14.32 -12.62 11.19
CA ILE A 54 -14.38 -11.21 10.78
C ILE A 54 -15.45 -10.93 9.74
N ALA A 55 -15.91 -11.95 9.03
CA ALA A 55 -17.03 -11.87 8.11
C ALA A 55 -17.64 -13.27 7.96
N PRO A 56 -18.87 -13.40 7.42
CA PRO A 56 -19.48 -14.70 7.17
C PRO A 56 -18.54 -15.63 6.39
N GLY A 57 -18.15 -16.75 7.00
CA GLY A 57 -17.24 -17.74 6.44
C GLY A 57 -15.75 -17.39 6.50
N TRP A 58 -15.34 -16.31 7.18
CA TRP A 58 -13.96 -15.81 7.15
C TRP A 58 -13.37 -15.64 8.55
N VAL A 59 -12.26 -16.34 8.80
CA VAL A 59 -11.50 -16.31 10.05
C VAL A 59 -10.18 -15.57 9.85
N LEU A 60 -9.88 -14.62 10.73
CA LEU A 60 -8.58 -13.96 10.85
C LEU A 60 -7.75 -14.60 11.97
N THR A 61 -6.45 -14.81 11.73
CA THR A 61 -5.49 -15.36 12.69
C THR A 61 -4.06 -14.90 12.34
N CYS A 62 -3.06 -15.41 13.05
CA CYS A 62 -1.65 -15.25 12.72
C CYS A 62 -1.20 -16.22 11.62
N ALA A 63 -0.25 -15.80 10.79
CA ALA A 63 0.32 -16.63 9.73
C ALA A 63 1.03 -17.86 10.30
N HIS A 64 1.79 -17.71 11.38
CA HIS A 64 2.46 -18.84 12.02
C HIS A 64 1.51 -19.90 12.60
N VAL A 65 0.28 -19.52 12.95
CA VAL A 65 -0.76 -20.45 13.42
C VAL A 65 -1.36 -21.19 12.23
N ALA A 66 -1.77 -20.46 11.19
CA ALA A 66 -2.36 -21.05 9.99
C ALA A 66 -1.38 -21.97 9.21
N LEU A 67 -0.08 -21.67 9.30
CA LEU A 67 1.00 -22.38 8.62
C LEU A 67 1.78 -23.33 9.55
N HIS A 68 1.28 -23.60 10.76
CA HIS A 68 1.95 -24.43 11.78
C HIS A 68 2.41 -25.80 11.25
N GLY A 69 3.64 -26.24 11.52
CA GLY A 69 4.15 -27.54 11.04
C GLY A 69 4.57 -27.58 9.55
N GLY A 70 4.54 -26.44 8.85
CA GLY A 70 4.79 -26.34 7.41
C GLY A 70 6.26 -26.20 6.96
N THR A 71 7.28 -26.42 7.82
CA THR A 71 8.68 -26.21 7.41
C THR A 71 9.59 -27.37 7.80
N ASN A 72 9.86 -28.27 6.83
CA ASN A 72 11.20 -28.80 6.49
C ASN A 72 11.10 -29.73 5.26
N GLY A 73 11.61 -29.26 4.11
CA GLY A 73 12.19 -30.10 3.06
C GLY A 73 11.41 -31.32 2.56
N GLY A 74 10.23 -31.13 1.96
CA GLY A 74 9.68 -32.14 1.05
C GLY A 74 10.51 -32.18 -0.24
N THR A 75 11.18 -33.29 -0.50
CA THR A 75 11.98 -33.59 -1.71
C THR A 75 11.15 -33.70 -3.00
N ASP A 76 9.84 -33.47 -2.94
CA ASP A 76 9.00 -33.29 -4.11
C ASP A 76 8.95 -31.80 -4.46
N GLY A 77 9.61 -31.41 -5.55
CA GLY A 77 9.80 -30.04 -6.03
C GLY A 77 8.55 -29.25 -6.43
N ARG A 78 7.50 -29.24 -5.59
CA ARG A 78 6.36 -28.32 -5.68
C ARG A 78 6.65 -27.09 -4.83
N GLN A 79 7.33 -26.13 -5.45
CA GLN A 79 7.50 -24.79 -4.89
C GLN A 79 6.14 -24.16 -4.52
N GLY A 80 6.04 -23.65 -3.30
CA GLY A 80 5.21 -22.52 -2.87
C GLY A 80 3.74 -22.47 -3.31
N GLN A 81 2.88 -23.30 -2.72
CA GLN A 81 1.45 -22.98 -2.60
C GLN A 81 1.15 -22.52 -1.17
N GLY A 82 1.53 -21.29 -0.83
CA GLY A 82 1.19 -20.62 0.44
C GLY A 82 -0.30 -20.31 0.62
N GLY A 83 -1.18 -20.94 -0.16
CA GLY A 83 -2.62 -20.70 -0.22
C GLY A 83 -3.34 -21.90 -0.85
N ALA A 84 -3.39 -23.01 -0.12
CA ALA A 84 -4.29 -24.15 -0.39
C ALA A 84 -4.37 -25.12 0.80
N ARG A 85 -3.82 -24.73 1.95
CA ARG A 85 -3.75 -25.60 3.13
C ARG A 85 -5.09 -25.64 3.83
N GLU A 86 -5.51 -26.84 4.20
CA GLU A 86 -6.69 -27.06 5.05
C GLU A 86 -6.31 -27.06 6.53
N VAL A 87 -7.21 -26.50 7.35
CA VAL A 87 -7.10 -26.43 8.81
C VAL A 87 -8.44 -26.79 9.44
N GLY A 88 -8.41 -27.34 10.64
CA GLY A 88 -9.60 -27.62 11.44
C GLY A 88 -9.96 -26.43 12.32
N LEU A 89 -11.26 -26.13 12.40
CA LEU A 89 -11.80 -25.01 13.15
C LEU A 89 -12.88 -25.49 14.13
N SER A 90 -12.73 -25.15 15.40
CA SER A 90 -13.71 -25.43 16.45
C SER A 90 -14.13 -24.14 17.15
N PHE A 91 -15.44 -23.91 17.30
CA PHE A 91 -15.98 -22.67 17.86
C PHE A 91 -17.38 -22.88 18.47
N ARG A 92 -17.83 -21.88 19.25
CA ARG A 92 -19.15 -21.94 19.90
C ARG A 92 -20.27 -21.95 18.87
N GLY A 93 -21.19 -22.91 18.99
CA GLY A 93 -22.28 -23.12 18.04
C GLY A 93 -22.00 -24.20 16.98
N ALA A 94 -20.73 -24.57 16.76
CA ALA A 94 -20.39 -25.72 15.92
C ALA A 94 -20.45 -27.02 16.74
N ARG A 95 -21.23 -28.01 16.28
CA ARG A 95 -21.32 -29.33 16.95
C ARG A 95 -20.11 -30.23 16.72
N ARG A 96 -19.36 -29.97 15.65
CA ARG A 96 -18.19 -30.73 15.21
C ARG A 96 -17.17 -29.77 14.61
N PRO A 97 -15.87 -30.13 14.58
CA PRO A 97 -14.87 -29.35 13.87
C PRO A 97 -15.23 -29.18 12.39
N VAL A 98 -14.95 -28.00 11.84
CA VAL A 98 -15.23 -27.63 10.44
C VAL A 98 -13.92 -27.39 9.72
N THR A 99 -13.84 -27.76 8.43
CA THR A 99 -12.66 -27.51 7.61
C THR A 99 -12.66 -26.09 7.05
N GLY A 100 -11.54 -25.40 7.21
CA GLY A 100 -11.24 -24.13 6.57
C GLY A 100 -10.03 -24.24 5.64
N ARG A 101 -9.95 -23.38 4.63
CA ARG A 101 -8.84 -23.26 3.68
C ARG A 101 -8.12 -21.93 3.88
N VAL A 102 -6.80 -21.96 4.03
CA VAL A 102 -5.96 -20.75 4.07
C VAL A 102 -5.96 -20.11 2.67
N GLU A 103 -6.62 -18.97 2.53
CA GLU A 103 -6.69 -18.21 1.28
C GLU A 103 -5.55 -17.16 1.19
N TRP A 104 -5.05 -16.71 2.34
CA TRP A 104 -3.96 -15.75 2.39
C TRP A 104 -3.16 -15.90 3.69
N ALA A 105 -1.84 -15.78 3.61
CA ALA A 105 -0.96 -15.68 4.76
C ALA A 105 0.25 -14.79 4.42
N ARG A 106 0.62 -13.87 5.31
CA ARG A 106 1.81 -13.02 5.17
C ARG A 106 2.55 -12.93 6.51
N PRO A 107 3.86 -13.24 6.56
CA PRO A 107 4.64 -13.87 5.49
C PRO A 107 4.26 -15.34 5.26
N GLU A 108 4.43 -15.81 4.02
CA GLU A 108 4.09 -17.17 3.57
C GLU A 108 5.05 -18.24 4.10
N GLU A 109 6.27 -17.85 4.51
CA GLU A 109 7.29 -18.74 5.04
C GLU A 109 8.15 -18.02 6.09
N ASN A 110 8.79 -18.80 6.95
CA ASN A 110 9.76 -18.34 7.95
C ASN A 110 11.17 -18.86 7.65
N ALA A 111 11.82 -18.25 6.67
CA ALA A 111 13.11 -18.71 6.13
C ALA A 111 14.28 -18.74 7.15
N THR A 112 14.18 -18.00 8.26
CA THR A 112 15.30 -17.84 9.21
C THR A 112 15.17 -18.72 10.46
N GLY A 113 14.06 -19.46 10.62
CA GLY A 113 13.78 -20.25 11.83
C GLY A 113 13.62 -19.42 13.12
N GLY A 114 13.60 -18.09 13.00
CA GLY A 114 13.44 -17.14 14.09
C GLY A 114 11.97 -16.78 14.36
N PRO A 115 11.67 -15.69 15.08
CA PRO A 115 10.30 -15.23 15.24
C PRO A 115 9.67 -14.92 13.87
N TRP A 116 8.42 -15.31 13.67
CA TRP A 116 7.71 -15.05 12.42
C TRP A 116 7.70 -13.54 12.12
N PRO A 117 8.14 -13.08 10.94
CA PRO A 117 8.18 -11.65 10.64
C PRO A 117 6.78 -11.02 10.58
N ALA A 118 6.69 -9.71 10.80
CA ALA A 118 5.45 -8.97 10.59
C ALA A 118 5.03 -9.01 9.09
N PRO A 119 3.74 -8.86 8.75
CA PRO A 119 2.62 -8.60 9.67
C PRO A 119 2.15 -9.85 10.44
N ASP A 120 2.56 -11.05 10.04
CA ASP A 120 2.13 -12.32 10.67
C ASP A 120 0.62 -12.46 10.76
N LEU A 121 -0.06 -12.33 9.61
CA LEU A 121 -1.52 -12.44 9.49
C LEU A 121 -1.89 -13.49 8.46
N ALA A 122 -2.99 -14.19 8.70
CA ALA A 122 -3.59 -15.12 7.75
C ALA A 122 -5.11 -15.07 7.78
N LEU A 123 -5.70 -15.38 6.63
CA LEU A 123 -7.12 -15.43 6.39
C LEU A 123 -7.52 -16.84 5.96
N ILE A 124 -8.48 -17.41 6.68
CA ILE A 124 -9.01 -18.75 6.44
C ILE A 124 -10.47 -18.63 6.03
N ARG A 125 -10.84 -19.28 4.92
CA ARG A 125 -12.23 -19.38 4.46
C ARG A 125 -12.82 -20.72 4.88
N LEU A 126 -14.01 -20.73 5.45
CA LEU A 126 -14.76 -21.96 5.67
C LEU A 126 -15.08 -22.63 4.33
N ILE A 127 -14.87 -23.94 4.26
CA ILE A 127 -15.30 -24.73 3.10
C ILE A 127 -16.81 -24.96 3.16
N GLU A 128 -17.32 -25.29 4.35
CA GLU A 128 -18.75 -25.48 4.61
C GLU A 128 -19.33 -24.27 5.35
N PRO A 129 -20.44 -23.68 4.86
CA PRO A 129 -21.06 -22.54 5.51
C PRO A 129 -21.72 -22.96 6.82
N VAL A 130 -21.23 -22.43 7.93
CA VAL A 130 -21.80 -22.62 9.27
C VAL A 130 -22.17 -21.26 9.84
N ALA A 131 -23.32 -21.14 10.50
CA ALA A 131 -23.72 -19.89 11.13
C ALA A 131 -22.81 -19.58 12.31
N HIS A 132 -22.30 -18.35 12.37
CA HIS A 132 -21.43 -17.87 13.45
C HIS A 132 -21.59 -16.35 13.61
N PRO A 133 -21.33 -15.80 14.80
CA PRO A 133 -21.19 -14.36 14.96
C PRO A 133 -19.87 -13.87 14.33
N CYS A 134 -19.79 -12.58 14.03
CA CYS A 134 -18.57 -11.92 13.58
C CYS A 134 -18.23 -10.77 14.52
N VAL A 135 -16.95 -10.52 14.75
CA VAL A 135 -16.48 -9.34 15.49
C VAL A 135 -16.69 -8.06 14.66
N TRP A 136 -16.75 -6.92 15.33
CA TRP A 136 -16.65 -5.62 14.67
C TRP A 136 -15.18 -5.24 14.50
N LEU A 137 -14.66 -5.26 13.27
CA LEU A 137 -13.33 -4.72 12.95
C LEU A 137 -13.37 -3.19 13.01
N SER A 138 -12.26 -2.54 13.39
CA SER A 138 -12.17 -1.08 13.28
C SER A 138 -11.86 -0.65 11.84
N GLU A 139 -12.53 0.38 11.33
CA GLU A 139 -12.20 1.07 10.07
C GLU A 139 -11.21 2.21 10.27
N ARG A 140 -10.95 2.60 11.52
CA ARG A 140 -10.21 3.81 11.87
C ARG A 140 -8.73 3.65 11.53
N THR A 141 -8.20 4.56 10.71
CA THR A 141 -6.80 4.49 10.25
C THR A 141 -5.83 5.22 11.18
N ALA A 142 -6.21 6.40 11.68
CA ALA A 142 -5.31 7.31 12.38
C ALA A 142 -5.27 7.12 13.90
N SER A 143 -6.08 6.20 14.44
CA SER A 143 -6.21 6.01 15.88
C SER A 143 -6.27 4.53 16.27
N VAL A 144 -5.59 3.69 15.48
CA VAL A 144 -5.41 2.27 15.83
C VAL A 144 -4.59 2.15 17.12
N PHE A 145 -3.68 3.10 17.36
CA PHE A 145 -2.80 3.15 18.50
C PHE A 145 -3.37 4.06 19.58
N THR A 146 -4.26 3.51 20.39
CA THR A 146 -4.74 4.19 21.61
C THR A 146 -3.81 3.81 22.77
N ARG A 147 -3.69 4.65 23.82
CA ARG A 147 -3.12 4.20 25.13
C ARG A 147 -4.20 3.53 25.98
N SER A 148 -5.17 2.90 25.33
CA SER A 148 -6.40 2.44 25.98
C SER A 148 -6.23 1.05 26.59
N GLU A 149 -7.13 0.77 27.53
CA GLU A 149 -7.39 -0.58 28.00
C GLU A 149 -7.99 -1.40 26.85
N VAL A 150 -7.43 -2.58 26.65
CA VAL A 150 -7.86 -3.55 25.65
C VAL A 150 -8.11 -4.90 26.31
N ALA A 151 -8.94 -5.71 25.69
CA ALA A 151 -9.13 -7.11 26.06
C ALA A 151 -8.60 -8.03 24.95
N PHE A 152 -8.05 -9.17 25.35
CA PHE A 152 -7.67 -10.23 24.42
C PHE A 152 -8.47 -11.50 24.68
N PHE A 153 -8.65 -12.31 23.65
CA PHE A 153 -9.40 -13.57 23.70
C PHE A 153 -8.65 -14.65 22.95
N GLY A 154 -8.77 -15.89 23.38
CA GLY A 154 -8.18 -17.05 22.72
C GLY A 154 -8.50 -18.34 23.45
N CYS A 155 -7.70 -19.38 23.19
CA CYS A 155 -7.79 -20.65 23.89
C CYS A 155 -6.44 -21.08 24.46
N GLN A 156 -6.48 -21.85 25.53
CA GLN A 156 -5.31 -22.51 26.10
C GLN A 156 -5.65 -23.96 26.45
N GLU A 157 -4.69 -24.84 26.25
CA GLU A 157 -4.76 -26.20 26.77
C GLU A 157 -4.29 -26.23 28.24
N THR A 158 -5.12 -26.80 29.10
CA THR A 158 -4.82 -27.08 30.50
C THR A 158 -4.88 -28.59 30.75
N ALA A 159 -4.50 -29.03 31.95
CA ALA A 159 -4.62 -30.44 32.34
C ALA A 159 -6.07 -30.96 32.28
N ASP A 160 -7.05 -30.05 32.39
CA ASP A 160 -8.48 -30.35 32.35
C ASP A 160 -9.09 -30.22 30.94
N GLY A 161 -8.26 -30.02 29.92
CA GLY A 161 -8.66 -29.86 28.51
C GLY A 161 -8.49 -28.43 27.97
N VAL A 162 -9.09 -28.17 26.81
CA VAL A 162 -8.98 -26.85 26.15
C VAL A 162 -10.00 -25.87 26.72
N GLN A 163 -9.51 -24.80 27.33
CA GLN A 163 -10.30 -23.74 27.96
C GLN A 163 -10.21 -22.43 27.17
N ASP A 164 -11.28 -21.64 27.20
CA ASP A 164 -11.29 -20.28 26.65
C ASP A 164 -10.54 -19.35 27.62
N VAL A 165 -9.63 -18.54 27.09
CA VAL A 165 -8.84 -17.58 27.85
C VAL A 165 -9.17 -16.17 27.39
N ASN A 166 -9.35 -15.28 28.34
CA ASN A 166 -9.50 -13.85 28.11
C ASN A 166 -8.80 -13.08 29.24
N GLY A 167 -8.37 -11.86 28.93
CA GLY A 167 -7.68 -11.01 29.88
C GLY A 167 -7.67 -9.55 29.43
N ARG A 168 -7.10 -8.68 30.25
CA ARG A 168 -7.05 -7.23 29.99
C ARG A 168 -5.62 -6.73 30.06
N CYS A 169 -5.28 -5.82 29.16
CA CYS A 169 -3.98 -5.17 29.18
C CYS A 169 -4.08 -3.76 28.60
N THR A 170 -2.96 -3.04 28.59
CA THR A 170 -2.90 -1.71 27.98
C THR A 170 -1.95 -1.68 26.80
N ILE A 171 -2.24 -0.85 25.81
CA ILE A 171 -1.29 -0.58 24.73
C ILE A 171 -0.25 0.44 25.24
N ARG A 172 1.02 0.02 25.26
CA ARG A 172 2.16 0.79 25.75
C ARG A 172 2.88 1.56 24.65
N GLY A 173 2.67 1.19 23.40
CA GLY A 173 3.25 1.90 22.25
C GLY A 173 3.16 1.10 20.95
N GLU A 174 3.82 1.62 19.93
CA GLU A 174 3.99 0.99 18.61
C GLU A 174 5.45 0.56 18.41
N LEU A 175 5.68 -0.48 17.61
CA LEU A 175 7.00 -0.97 17.26
C LEU A 175 7.17 -1.01 15.74
N GLY A 176 8.11 -0.21 15.23
CA GLY A 176 8.47 -0.19 13.80
C GLY A 176 7.38 0.38 12.89
N THR A 177 7.49 0.12 11.59
CA THR A 177 6.58 0.59 10.54
C THR A 177 5.51 -0.46 10.15
N ASP A 178 5.59 -1.65 10.73
CA ASP A 178 4.71 -2.79 10.42
C ASP A 178 3.40 -2.80 11.22
N GLY A 179 3.07 -1.71 11.91
CA GLY A 179 1.86 -1.57 12.73
C GLY A 179 1.75 -2.59 13.86
N LEU A 180 2.87 -2.95 14.48
CA LEU A 180 2.91 -3.78 15.68
C LEU A 180 2.62 -2.93 16.92
N MET A 181 1.69 -3.38 17.74
CA MET A 181 1.34 -2.80 19.03
C MET A 181 2.07 -3.54 20.15
N LYS A 182 2.66 -2.79 21.07
CA LYS A 182 3.24 -3.33 22.30
C LYS A 182 2.18 -3.34 23.39
N LEU A 183 1.84 -4.53 23.88
CA LEU A 183 0.93 -4.72 25.00
C LEU A 183 1.72 -4.73 26.32
N GLY A 184 1.12 -4.19 27.38
CA GLY A 184 1.68 -4.26 28.72
C GLY A 184 1.66 -5.68 29.28
N GLY A 185 2.46 -5.89 30.35
CA GLY A 185 2.56 -7.17 31.06
C GLY A 185 1.59 -7.28 32.23
N GLU A 186 0.43 -6.61 32.16
CA GLU A 186 -0.58 -6.68 33.23
C GLU A 186 -1.22 -8.07 33.34
N ASP A 187 -1.06 -8.91 32.31
CA ASP A 187 -1.60 -10.27 32.24
C ASP A 187 -0.59 -11.23 31.60
N GLU A 188 -0.73 -12.53 31.88
CA GLU A 188 0.07 -13.57 31.22
C GLU A 188 -0.50 -13.91 29.83
N PHE A 189 0.38 -14.06 28.83
CA PHE A 189 0.01 -14.45 27.47
C PHE A 189 0.50 -15.87 27.14
N PRO A 190 -0.35 -16.90 27.25
CA PRO A 190 -0.05 -18.25 26.78
C PRO A 190 0.25 -18.30 25.28
N GLU A 191 1.02 -19.26 24.79
CA GLU A 191 1.35 -19.34 23.36
C GLU A 191 0.11 -19.60 22.48
N ALA A 192 -0.83 -20.41 22.97
CA ALA A 192 -2.04 -20.83 22.27
C ALA A 192 -3.11 -19.72 22.08
N VAL A 193 -2.95 -18.55 22.73
CA VAL A 193 -3.83 -17.40 22.47
C VAL A 193 -3.43 -16.59 21.23
N SER A 194 -2.28 -16.90 20.61
CA SER A 194 -1.85 -16.27 19.36
C SER A 194 -2.90 -16.42 18.26
N GLY A 195 -3.13 -15.35 17.52
CA GLY A 195 -4.18 -15.26 16.49
C GLY A 195 -5.54 -14.80 17.00
N GLY A 196 -5.74 -14.69 18.32
CA GLY A 196 -6.98 -14.19 18.91
C GLY A 196 -7.19 -12.67 18.75
N PRO A 197 -8.42 -12.16 18.93
CA PRO A 197 -8.73 -10.74 18.74
C PRO A 197 -8.26 -9.88 19.91
N VAL A 198 -7.80 -8.65 19.59
CA VAL A 198 -7.56 -7.58 20.56
C VAL A 198 -8.63 -6.50 20.40
N VAL A 199 -9.44 -6.31 21.44
CA VAL A 199 -10.63 -5.44 21.46
C VAL A 199 -10.35 -4.17 22.26
N ASP A 200 -10.54 -3.00 21.65
CA ASP A 200 -10.57 -1.71 22.35
C ASP A 200 -11.86 -1.61 23.18
N LEU A 201 -11.73 -1.63 24.51
CA LEU A 201 -12.87 -1.67 25.42
C LEU A 201 -13.67 -0.37 25.43
N ARG A 202 -13.04 0.77 25.12
CA ARG A 202 -13.72 2.06 25.06
C ARG A 202 -14.59 2.16 23.81
N ARG A 203 -14.14 1.58 22.70
CA ARG A 203 -14.79 1.72 21.39
C ARG A 203 -15.67 0.53 21.03
N GLY A 204 -15.42 -0.65 21.63
CA GLY A 204 -16.08 -1.89 21.24
C GLY A 204 -15.69 -2.33 19.83
N GLU A 205 -14.39 -2.32 19.53
CA GLU A 205 -13.87 -2.61 18.18
C GLU A 205 -12.62 -3.48 18.28
N VAL A 206 -12.48 -4.44 17.36
CA VAL A 206 -11.24 -5.19 17.19
C VAL A 206 -10.24 -4.33 16.42
N ILE A 207 -9.09 -4.09 17.04
CA ILE A 207 -8.02 -3.24 16.52
C ILE A 207 -6.75 -4.02 16.17
N GLY A 208 -6.62 -5.27 16.62
CA GLY A 208 -5.46 -6.10 16.32
C GLY A 208 -5.68 -7.60 16.50
N VAL A 209 -4.66 -8.34 16.10
CA VAL A 209 -4.52 -9.79 16.25
C VAL A 209 -3.38 -10.06 17.22
N LEU A 210 -3.65 -10.81 18.29
CA LEU A 210 -2.68 -11.08 19.33
C LEU A 210 -1.53 -11.95 18.80
N LYS A 211 -0.30 -11.55 19.10
CA LYS A 211 0.92 -12.32 18.87
C LYS A 211 1.57 -12.56 20.23
N ALA A 212 1.26 -13.70 20.84
CA ALA A 212 1.83 -14.04 22.13
C ALA A 212 3.35 -14.26 21.97
N ARG A 213 4.13 -13.70 22.90
CA ARG A 213 5.59 -13.89 22.94
C ARG A 213 5.98 -14.24 24.36
N ARG A 214 6.71 -15.34 24.53
CA ARG A 214 7.58 -15.52 25.70
C ARG A 214 9.02 -15.32 25.24
N THR A 215 9.68 -14.29 25.73
CA THR A 215 11.15 -14.27 25.80
C THR A 215 11.49 -14.03 27.26
N ALA A 216 12.18 -14.99 27.88
CA ALA A 216 12.53 -14.92 29.30
C ALA A 216 13.15 -13.55 29.63
N GLY A 217 12.55 -12.82 30.58
CA GLY A 217 13.01 -11.50 31.03
C GLY A 217 12.44 -10.28 30.29
N ARG A 218 11.43 -10.43 29.43
CA ARG A 218 10.67 -9.29 28.86
C ARG A 218 9.17 -9.46 29.11
N ASP A 219 8.59 -8.55 29.89
CA ASP A 219 7.15 -8.53 30.17
C ASP A 219 6.35 -7.95 28.98
N GLY A 220 5.19 -8.55 28.69
CA GLY A 220 4.19 -8.07 27.71
C GLY A 220 4.04 -8.91 26.43
N GLY A 221 2.96 -8.63 25.68
CA GLY A 221 2.63 -9.25 24.39
C GLY A 221 2.81 -8.29 23.21
N LEU A 222 2.71 -8.81 21.98
CA LEU A 222 2.58 -8.00 20.77
C LEU A 222 1.21 -8.22 20.14
N ALA A 223 0.73 -7.27 19.36
CA ALA A 223 -0.41 -7.47 18.49
C ALA A 223 -0.19 -6.80 17.14
N THR A 224 -0.62 -7.43 16.06
CA THR A 224 -0.58 -6.83 14.73
C THR A 224 -1.87 -6.06 14.49
N SER A 225 -1.76 -4.79 14.10
CA SER A 225 -2.90 -3.95 13.72
C SER A 225 -3.71 -4.54 12.56
N VAL A 226 -5.04 -4.49 12.66
CA VAL A 226 -5.95 -4.91 11.56
C VAL A 226 -5.80 -4.05 10.30
N VAL A 227 -5.19 -2.86 10.38
CA VAL A 227 -4.88 -2.04 9.20
C VAL A 227 -3.91 -2.76 8.24
N GLN A 228 -3.10 -3.69 8.76
CA GLN A 228 -2.18 -4.49 7.94
C GLN A 228 -2.90 -5.42 6.96
N LEU A 229 -4.21 -5.69 7.15
CA LEU A 229 -5.03 -6.43 6.17
C LEU A 229 -5.08 -5.77 4.80
N ARG A 230 -4.87 -4.45 4.72
CA ARG A 230 -4.79 -3.74 3.43
C ARG A 230 -3.62 -4.19 2.56
N ARG A 231 -2.62 -4.90 3.12
CA ARG A 231 -1.52 -5.52 2.37
C ARG A 231 -1.90 -6.82 1.65
N MET A 232 -3.14 -7.31 1.78
CA MET A 232 -3.60 -8.44 0.98
C MET A 232 -3.40 -8.13 -0.52
N PRO A 233 -3.14 -9.13 -1.37
CA PRO A 233 -3.06 -8.91 -2.81
C PRO A 233 -4.32 -8.20 -3.35
N GLY A 234 -4.15 -7.40 -4.40
CA GLY A 234 -5.25 -6.87 -5.20
C GLY A 234 -5.96 -7.97 -5.98
N SER A 235 -7.03 -7.60 -6.70
CA SER A 235 -7.63 -8.49 -7.69
C SER A 235 -6.58 -8.94 -8.70
N GLY A 236 -6.51 -10.26 -8.96
CA GLY A 236 -5.85 -10.79 -10.14
C GLY A 236 -6.67 -10.54 -11.41
N GLU A 237 -6.36 -11.24 -12.51
CA GLU A 237 -7.10 -11.15 -13.78
C GLU A 237 -8.62 -11.40 -13.64
N ASP A 238 -9.03 -12.14 -12.61
CA ASP A 238 -10.44 -12.46 -12.31
C ASP A 238 -11.23 -11.34 -11.61
N GLY A 239 -10.63 -10.17 -11.33
CA GLY A 239 -11.33 -8.98 -10.84
C GLY A 239 -11.83 -9.01 -9.38
N ASP A 240 -11.54 -10.07 -8.62
CA ASP A 240 -12.09 -10.26 -7.27
C ASP A 240 -11.04 -9.99 -6.16
N ASP A 241 -10.97 -8.73 -5.73
CA ASP A 241 -10.11 -8.27 -4.64
C ASP A 241 -10.53 -8.86 -3.28
N LEU A 242 -9.71 -9.76 -2.74
CA LEU A 242 -9.97 -10.47 -1.48
C LEU A 242 -10.21 -9.52 -0.30
N TYR A 243 -9.48 -8.40 -0.22
CA TYR A 243 -9.67 -7.42 0.84
C TYR A 243 -11.07 -6.81 0.77
N GLN A 244 -11.49 -6.37 -0.42
CA GLN A 244 -12.82 -5.77 -0.62
C GLN A 244 -13.92 -6.78 -0.36
N ARG A 245 -13.78 -8.01 -0.85
CA ARG A 245 -14.79 -9.07 -0.66
C ARG A 245 -15.08 -9.33 0.82
N VAL A 246 -14.03 -9.46 1.63
CA VAL A 246 -14.13 -9.76 3.05
C VAL A 246 -14.71 -8.58 3.82
N LEU A 247 -14.20 -7.36 3.55
CA LEU A 247 -14.63 -6.16 4.27
C LEU A 247 -16.06 -5.76 3.88
N HIS A 248 -16.46 -5.93 2.62
CA HIS A 248 -17.84 -5.75 2.21
C HIS A 248 -18.77 -6.80 2.84
N ALA A 249 -18.32 -8.04 3.00
CA ALA A 249 -19.09 -9.06 3.71
C ALA A 249 -19.22 -8.76 5.22
N HIS A 250 -18.16 -8.25 5.86
CA HIS A 250 -18.20 -7.76 7.25
C HIS A 250 -19.24 -6.65 7.43
N ASP A 251 -19.19 -5.61 6.59
CA ASP A 251 -20.05 -4.44 6.72
C ASP A 251 -21.52 -4.78 6.47
N ARG A 252 -21.81 -5.58 5.43
CA ARG A 252 -23.16 -6.07 5.17
C ARG A 252 -23.70 -6.96 6.29
N TYR A 253 -22.85 -7.81 6.88
CA TYR A 253 -23.26 -8.67 7.98
C TYR A 253 -23.74 -7.86 9.18
N HIS A 254 -22.98 -6.85 9.60
CA HIS A 254 -23.38 -6.00 10.73
C HIS A 254 -24.57 -5.10 10.40
N ALA A 255 -24.65 -4.57 9.18
CA ALA A 255 -25.81 -3.81 8.73
C ALA A 255 -27.10 -4.66 8.73
N ALA A 256 -27.03 -5.91 8.23
CA ALA A 256 -28.15 -6.83 8.26
C ALA A 256 -28.58 -7.18 9.69
N ARG A 257 -27.60 -7.46 10.58
CA ARG A 257 -27.85 -7.73 12.02
C ARG A 257 -28.49 -6.53 12.73
N HIS A 258 -28.11 -5.31 12.39
CA HIS A 258 -28.70 -4.10 12.98
C HIS A 258 -30.15 -3.87 12.52
N LEU A 259 -30.49 -4.25 11.28
CA LEU A 259 -31.83 -4.11 10.72
C LEU A 259 -32.78 -5.26 11.10
N ASP A 260 -32.25 -6.40 11.54
CA ASP A 260 -33.04 -7.58 11.88
C ASP A 260 -33.78 -7.41 13.21
N VAL A 261 -35.07 -7.08 13.12
CA VAL A 261 -35.98 -6.96 14.27
C VAL A 261 -36.52 -8.32 14.71
N GLY A 262 -36.32 -9.38 13.92
CA GLY A 262 -36.88 -10.71 14.16
C GLY A 262 -36.22 -11.46 15.32
N ASP A 263 -34.99 -11.10 15.68
CA ASP A 263 -34.20 -11.74 16.73
C ASP A 263 -33.70 -10.72 17.78
N ALA A 264 -34.62 -9.89 18.27
CA ALA A 264 -34.34 -8.84 19.27
C ALA A 264 -33.77 -9.36 20.61
N ALA A 265 -33.76 -10.69 20.82
CA ALA A 265 -33.16 -11.32 21.99
C ALA A 265 -31.63 -11.48 21.87
N LEU A 266 -31.08 -11.49 20.65
CA LEU A 266 -29.65 -11.60 20.42
C LEU A 266 -29.00 -10.21 20.40
N ARG A 267 -28.14 -9.95 21.39
CA ARG A 267 -27.33 -8.74 21.48
C ARG A 267 -26.34 -8.67 20.30
N THR A 268 -26.33 -7.54 19.59
CA THR A 268 -25.37 -7.27 18.50
C THR A 268 -24.19 -6.41 18.97
N TRP A 269 -23.14 -6.32 18.14
CA TRP A 269 -22.04 -5.39 18.36
C TRP A 269 -22.51 -3.92 18.37
N THR A 270 -23.51 -3.58 17.56
CA THR A 270 -24.09 -2.23 17.51
C THR A 270 -24.81 -1.87 18.81
N ASP A 271 -25.50 -2.83 19.42
CA ASP A 271 -26.15 -2.64 20.73
C ASP A 271 -25.11 -2.45 21.83
N ALA A 272 -24.08 -3.30 21.85
CA ALA A 272 -22.97 -3.17 22.78
C ALA A 272 -22.26 -1.81 22.67
N GLN A 273 -21.97 -1.35 21.45
CA GLN A 273 -21.37 -0.03 21.21
C GLN A 273 -22.28 1.13 21.63
N SER A 274 -23.59 0.95 21.55
CA SER A 274 -24.57 1.95 22.02
C SER A 274 -24.62 2.02 23.54
N GLU A 275 -24.57 0.86 24.22
CA GLU A 275 -24.50 0.76 25.68
C GLU A 275 -23.19 1.38 26.22
N LEU A 276 -22.07 1.12 25.56
CA LEU A 276 -20.76 1.72 25.85
C LEU A 276 -20.67 3.21 25.55
N ARG A 277 -21.67 3.77 24.85
CA ARG A 277 -21.63 5.13 24.31
C ARG A 277 -20.37 5.38 23.46
N ALA A 278 -19.96 4.38 22.66
CA ALA A 278 -18.75 4.46 21.83
C ALA A 278 -18.78 5.61 20.80
N GLY A 279 -19.97 6.11 20.45
CA GLY A 279 -20.18 7.29 19.62
C GLY A 279 -20.31 8.62 20.39
N HIS A 280 -20.13 8.64 21.71
CA HIS A 280 -20.29 9.87 22.48
C HIS A 280 -19.30 10.95 22.02
N GLY A 281 -19.82 12.14 21.73
CA GLY A 281 -19.05 13.25 21.18
C GLY A 281 -18.68 13.10 19.70
N ARG A 282 -19.12 12.04 19.00
CA ARG A 282 -18.87 11.83 17.56
C ARG A 282 -20.07 12.22 16.73
N ALA A 283 -19.82 12.45 15.44
CA ALA A 283 -20.84 12.81 14.46
C ALA A 283 -21.95 11.76 14.27
N LEU A 284 -21.61 10.47 14.33
CA LEU A 284 -22.55 9.38 14.07
C LEU A 284 -22.80 8.56 15.33
N THR A 285 -24.05 8.16 15.55
CA THR A 285 -24.38 7.09 16.49
C THR A 285 -23.87 5.74 15.96
N PRO A 286 -23.72 4.70 16.82
CA PRO A 286 -23.35 3.36 16.36
C PRO A 286 -24.27 2.82 15.26
N GLY A 287 -25.59 3.03 15.38
CA GLY A 287 -26.56 2.62 14.35
C GLY A 287 -26.35 3.33 13.01
N GLN A 288 -26.21 4.66 13.02
CA GLN A 288 -25.95 5.44 11.80
C GLN A 288 -24.62 5.04 11.13
N ARG A 289 -23.59 4.71 11.93
CA ARG A 289 -22.30 4.25 11.42
C ARG A 289 -22.42 2.88 10.75
N VAL A 290 -23.13 1.94 11.36
CA VAL A 290 -23.36 0.60 10.80
C VAL A 290 -24.15 0.68 9.50
N GLU A 291 -25.17 1.52 9.45
CA GLU A 291 -25.96 1.76 8.23
C GLU A 291 -25.10 2.35 7.11
N LEU A 292 -24.30 3.38 7.39
CA LEU A 292 -23.40 3.99 6.41
C LEU A 292 -22.39 2.96 5.87
N LEU A 293 -21.73 2.20 6.72
CA LEU A 293 -20.77 1.17 6.29
C LEU A 293 -21.45 0.08 5.44
N GLY A 294 -22.66 -0.34 5.82
CA GLY A 294 -23.49 -1.23 5.02
C GLY A 294 -23.76 -0.67 3.62
N LEU A 295 -24.16 0.60 3.51
CA LEU A 295 -24.41 1.25 2.22
C LEU A 295 -23.13 1.40 1.38
N LEU A 296 -22.01 1.75 2.00
CA LEU A 296 -20.72 1.86 1.31
C LEU A 296 -20.23 0.51 0.76
N SER A 297 -20.52 -0.58 1.46
CA SER A 297 -20.15 -1.95 1.03
C SER A 297 -20.95 -2.49 -0.16
N GLU A 298 -22.05 -1.83 -0.52
CA GLU A 298 -22.82 -2.14 -1.72
C GLU A 298 -22.28 -1.43 -2.98
N LEU A 299 -21.35 -0.48 -2.80
CA LEU A 299 -20.70 0.19 -3.90
C LEU A 299 -19.52 -0.65 -4.42
N PRO A 300 -19.26 -0.64 -5.74
CA PRO A 300 -17.96 -1.03 -6.30
C PRO A 300 -16.82 -0.30 -5.59
N PRO A 301 -15.64 -0.92 -5.43
CA PRO A 301 -14.51 -0.27 -4.78
C PRO A 301 -14.07 0.99 -5.55
N PRO A 302 -13.35 1.92 -4.91
CA PRO A 302 -12.71 3.04 -5.59
C PRO A 302 -11.82 2.56 -6.75
N VAL A 303 -11.73 3.36 -7.82
CA VAL A 303 -10.91 3.06 -9.02
C VAL A 303 -9.43 2.83 -8.66
N SER A 304 -8.90 3.61 -7.72
CA SER A 304 -7.54 3.48 -7.21
C SER A 304 -7.45 4.04 -5.79
N THR A 305 -6.36 3.70 -5.08
CA THR A 305 -6.03 4.34 -3.80
C THR A 305 -5.79 5.84 -3.97
N ARG A 306 -5.20 6.27 -5.08
CA ARG A 306 -4.98 7.69 -5.38
C ARG A 306 -6.29 8.45 -5.54
N ARG A 307 -7.26 7.95 -6.32
CA ARG A 307 -8.59 8.57 -6.44
C ARG A 307 -9.31 8.67 -5.11
N LEU A 308 -9.21 7.64 -4.27
CA LEU A 308 -9.78 7.70 -2.92
C LEU A 308 -9.10 8.79 -2.08
N ASP A 309 -7.78 8.91 -2.16
CA ASP A 309 -7.02 9.93 -1.43
C ASP A 309 -7.31 11.35 -1.95
N ASP A 310 -7.38 11.56 -3.27
CA ASP A 310 -7.73 12.84 -3.90
C ASP A 310 -9.16 13.28 -3.52
N LEU A 311 -10.07 12.33 -3.28
CA LEU A 311 -11.43 12.59 -2.82
C LEU A 311 -11.49 12.95 -1.33
N VAL A 312 -10.69 12.29 -0.49
CA VAL A 312 -10.69 12.50 0.98
C VAL A 312 -9.87 13.71 1.39
N THR A 313 -8.78 14.01 0.68
CA THR A 313 -7.83 15.09 1.03
C THR A 313 -8.49 16.45 1.19
N PRO A 314 -9.36 16.92 0.26
CA PRO A 314 -10.06 18.20 0.40
C PRO A 314 -11.01 18.24 1.61
N LEU A 315 -11.52 17.09 2.05
CA LEU A 315 -12.44 17.01 3.19
C LEU A 315 -11.74 17.16 4.54
N ILE A 316 -10.51 16.63 4.64
CA ILE A 316 -9.72 16.65 5.89
C ILE A 316 -8.58 17.68 5.88
N GLY A 317 -8.33 18.32 4.74
CA GLY A 317 -7.28 19.33 4.54
C GLY A 317 -5.84 18.78 4.47
N ARG A 318 -5.66 17.47 4.34
CA ARG A 318 -4.32 16.84 4.26
C ARG A 318 -4.31 15.52 3.48
N PRO A 319 -3.23 15.22 2.72
CA PRO A 319 -3.08 13.97 2.01
C PRO A 319 -2.88 12.79 2.96
N TYR A 320 -2.99 11.57 2.43
CA TYR A 320 -2.65 10.38 3.20
C TYR A 320 -1.13 10.33 3.40
N GLN A 321 -0.71 10.40 4.66
CA GLN A 321 0.70 10.31 5.05
C GLN A 321 0.88 9.17 6.05
N GLY A 322 2.10 8.62 6.09
CA GLY A 322 2.52 7.62 7.08
C GLY A 322 2.92 6.27 6.49
N THR A 323 3.39 5.42 7.40
CA THR A 323 4.03 4.12 7.13
C THR A 323 3.04 2.95 7.12
N VAL A 324 1.84 3.15 7.67
CA VAL A 324 0.76 2.17 7.58
C VAL A 324 0.28 2.01 6.13
N PRO A 325 -0.22 0.82 5.75
CA PRO A 325 -0.80 0.59 4.43
C PRO A 325 -1.94 1.57 4.08
N ALA A 326 -1.84 2.16 2.89
CA ALA A 326 -2.80 3.13 2.39
C ALA A 326 -4.22 2.58 2.24
N PRO A 327 -5.25 3.42 2.40
CA PRO A 327 -6.66 3.08 2.19
C PRO A 327 -6.93 2.32 0.88
N ARG A 328 -7.87 1.38 0.92
CA ARG A 328 -8.28 0.60 -0.26
C ARG A 328 -9.78 0.67 -0.53
N GLY A 329 -10.60 0.65 0.51
CA GLY A 329 -12.06 0.68 0.38
C GLY A 329 -12.71 1.98 0.83
N TRP A 330 -13.98 2.17 0.48
CA TRP A 330 -14.78 3.28 0.99
C TRP A 330 -14.85 3.31 2.53
N ARG A 331 -14.81 2.13 3.16
CA ARG A 331 -14.67 1.98 4.61
C ARG A 331 -13.41 2.66 5.15
N ASP A 332 -12.28 2.52 4.46
CA ASP A 332 -11.01 3.12 4.88
C ASP A 332 -11.00 4.64 4.73
N GLY A 333 -11.65 5.15 3.67
CA GLY A 333 -11.84 6.59 3.47
C GLY A 333 -12.65 7.22 4.61
N LEU A 334 -13.76 6.58 5.02
CA LEU A 334 -14.51 6.98 6.23
C LEU A 334 -13.61 6.93 7.47
N GLY A 335 -12.80 5.87 7.58
CA GLY A 335 -11.80 5.67 8.61
C GLY A 335 -10.79 6.81 8.82
N ARG A 336 -10.58 7.66 7.81
CA ARG A 336 -9.70 8.84 7.88
C ARG A 336 -10.40 10.08 8.42
N LEU A 337 -11.73 10.18 8.26
CA LEU A 337 -12.51 11.35 8.70
C LEU A 337 -12.53 11.48 10.23
N TYR A 338 -12.30 10.38 10.94
CA TYR A 338 -12.24 10.35 12.40
C TYR A 338 -11.11 11.18 13.04
N THR A 339 -10.21 11.76 12.23
CA THR A 339 -9.22 12.73 12.70
C THR A 339 -9.69 14.19 12.72
N ALA A 340 -10.88 14.48 12.17
CA ALA A 340 -11.49 15.80 12.28
C ALA A 340 -11.91 16.08 13.73
N GLU A 341 -11.96 17.36 14.11
CA GLU A 341 -12.47 17.76 15.42
C GLU A 341 -13.90 17.22 15.62
N PRO A 342 -14.20 16.58 16.76
CA PRO A 342 -15.50 15.94 16.96
C PRO A 342 -16.65 16.96 16.97
N GLY A 343 -17.81 16.62 16.37
CA GLY A 343 -19.03 17.43 16.44
C GLY A 343 -19.71 17.69 15.09
N THR A 344 -20.42 18.81 14.97
CA THR A 344 -21.23 19.16 13.78
C THR A 344 -20.40 19.27 12.50
N ASP A 345 -19.14 19.69 12.60
CA ASP A 345 -18.26 19.77 11.43
C ASP A 345 -17.74 18.39 10.99
N GLU A 346 -17.57 17.44 11.92
CA GLU A 346 -17.33 16.03 11.59
C GLU A 346 -18.53 15.46 10.81
N LEU A 347 -19.78 15.74 11.25
CA LEU A 347 -20.98 15.26 10.55
C LEU A 347 -21.08 15.82 9.13
N LYS A 348 -20.87 17.12 8.94
CA LYS A 348 -20.86 17.73 7.60
C LYS A 348 -19.83 17.07 6.68
N THR A 349 -18.66 16.75 7.22
CA THR A 349 -17.56 16.10 6.49
C THR A 349 -17.94 14.67 6.08
N VAL A 350 -18.55 13.90 6.99
CA VAL A 350 -19.05 12.55 6.72
C VAL A 350 -20.15 12.56 5.66
N LEU A 351 -21.08 13.52 5.70
CA LEU A 351 -22.16 13.63 4.72
C LEU A 351 -21.64 14.00 3.33
N ARG A 352 -20.67 14.91 3.23
CA ARG A 352 -19.97 15.21 1.96
C ARG A 352 -19.25 13.98 1.43
N TYR A 353 -18.57 13.24 2.30
CA TYR A 353 -17.91 11.99 1.92
C TYR A 353 -18.89 10.95 1.34
N ALA A 354 -20.06 10.78 1.97
CA ALA A 354 -21.10 9.88 1.45
C ALA A 354 -21.57 10.29 0.04
N VAL A 355 -21.80 11.59 -0.20
CA VAL A 355 -22.13 12.12 -1.53
C VAL A 355 -20.99 11.89 -2.53
N HIS A 356 -19.74 12.11 -2.11
CA HIS A 356 -18.57 11.87 -2.95
C HIS A 356 -18.40 10.40 -3.33
N ALA A 357 -18.58 9.46 -2.40
CA ALA A 357 -18.52 8.02 -2.65
C ALA A 357 -19.66 7.56 -3.58
N ALA A 358 -20.88 8.09 -3.39
CA ALA A 358 -22.03 7.79 -4.23
C ALA A 358 -21.84 8.26 -5.69
N THR A 359 -21.11 9.36 -5.90
CA THR A 359 -20.95 10.02 -7.21
C THR A 359 -19.57 9.83 -7.84
N ALA A 360 -18.68 9.05 -7.22
CA ALA A 360 -17.35 8.78 -7.74
C ALA A 360 -17.37 7.93 -9.02
N ASP A 361 -16.28 8.00 -9.79
CA ASP A 361 -15.95 7.06 -10.86
C ASP A 361 -15.74 5.65 -10.30
N ARG A 362 -16.00 4.62 -11.11
CA ARG A 362 -16.00 3.23 -10.67
C ARG A 362 -15.43 2.30 -11.73
N PRO A 363 -14.77 1.21 -11.31
CA PRO A 363 -14.29 0.20 -12.24
C PRO A 363 -15.44 -0.55 -12.93
N TYR A 364 -16.61 -0.63 -12.29
CA TYR A 364 -17.82 -1.26 -12.84
C TYR A 364 -19.09 -0.62 -12.24
N PRO A 365 -20.27 -0.79 -12.85
CA PRO A 365 -21.53 -0.23 -12.35
C PRO A 365 -21.91 -0.73 -10.95
N ALA A 366 -22.59 0.11 -10.17
CA ALA A 366 -23.16 -0.29 -8.90
C ALA A 366 -24.28 -1.32 -9.07
N ALA A 367 -24.44 -2.21 -8.09
CA ALA A 367 -25.60 -3.09 -8.06
C ALA A 367 -26.86 -2.31 -7.63
N GLY A 368 -27.96 -2.50 -8.37
CA GLY A 368 -29.28 -1.99 -8.00
C GLY A 368 -29.31 -0.47 -7.80
N ASP A 369 -29.93 -0.03 -6.69
CA ASP A 369 -30.11 1.38 -6.33
C ASP A 369 -29.14 1.86 -5.23
N ALA A 370 -27.99 1.18 -5.06
CA ALA A 370 -27.03 1.45 -3.99
C ALA A 370 -26.57 2.93 -3.93
N GLU A 371 -26.27 3.55 -5.07
CA GLU A 371 -25.93 4.97 -5.14
C GLU A 371 -27.05 5.85 -4.59
N SER A 372 -28.29 5.60 -5.05
CA SER A 372 -29.46 6.38 -4.63
C SER A 372 -29.81 6.15 -3.17
N ARG A 373 -29.60 4.94 -2.63
CA ARG A 373 -29.79 4.64 -1.20
C ARG A 373 -28.82 5.43 -0.33
N LEU A 374 -27.54 5.49 -0.72
CA LEU A 374 -26.54 6.28 0.00
C LEU A 374 -26.84 7.78 -0.03
N LEU A 375 -27.27 8.31 -1.18
CA LEU A 375 -27.67 9.72 -1.31
C LEU A 375 -28.91 10.04 -0.46
N ARG A 376 -29.93 9.16 -0.47
CA ARG A 376 -31.12 9.31 0.39
C ARG A 376 -30.74 9.28 1.87
N TRP A 377 -29.84 8.38 2.27
CA TRP A 377 -29.33 8.30 3.63
C TRP A 377 -28.61 9.58 4.06
N ALA A 378 -27.77 10.16 3.19
CA ALA A 378 -27.09 11.41 3.49
C ALA A 378 -28.09 12.57 3.67
N ALA A 379 -29.10 12.64 2.80
CA ALA A 379 -30.15 13.66 2.89
C ALA A 379 -31.02 13.51 4.14
N SER A 380 -31.44 12.28 4.48
CA SER A 380 -32.25 12.02 5.67
C SER A 380 -31.46 12.28 6.95
N THR A 381 -30.20 11.86 7.02
CA THR A 381 -29.32 12.11 8.16
C THR A 381 -29.09 13.61 8.36
N ALA A 382 -28.86 14.36 7.29
CA ALA A 382 -28.74 15.81 7.36
C ALA A 382 -30.02 16.50 7.87
N ALA A 383 -31.19 15.98 7.50
CA ALA A 383 -32.48 16.50 7.95
C ALA A 383 -32.76 16.17 9.43
N SER A 384 -32.52 14.92 9.84
CA SER A 384 -32.71 14.46 11.23
C SER A 384 -31.74 15.13 12.21
N ALA A 385 -30.55 15.50 11.75
CA ALA A 385 -29.59 16.29 12.53
C ALA A 385 -29.87 17.81 12.49
N GLU A 386 -31.01 18.22 11.91
CA GLU A 386 -31.46 19.62 11.80
C GLU A 386 -30.41 20.56 11.17
N LEU A 387 -29.60 20.05 10.23
CA LEU A 387 -28.56 20.86 9.60
C LEU A 387 -29.17 22.04 8.81
N PRO A 388 -28.48 23.20 8.78
CA PRO A 388 -28.98 24.38 8.10
C PRO A 388 -29.38 24.12 6.64
N ARG A 389 -30.45 24.78 6.18
CA ARG A 389 -30.96 24.64 4.80
C ARG A 389 -29.89 24.91 3.75
N TRP A 390 -28.99 25.88 3.99
CA TRP A 390 -27.91 26.20 3.06
C TRP A 390 -26.94 25.02 2.89
N PHE A 391 -26.64 24.27 3.95
CA PHE A 391 -25.75 23.11 3.87
C PHE A 391 -26.42 21.96 3.12
N ARG A 392 -27.68 21.68 3.41
CA ARG A 392 -28.47 20.68 2.66
C ARG A 392 -28.57 21.03 1.16
N THR A 393 -28.72 22.32 0.84
CA THR A 393 -28.70 22.81 -0.56
C THR A 393 -27.32 22.62 -1.18
N SER A 394 -26.25 22.93 -0.45
CA SER A 394 -24.87 22.71 -0.90
C SER A 394 -24.60 21.26 -1.25
N LEU A 395 -25.04 20.30 -0.41
CA LEU A 395 -24.87 18.87 -0.69
C LEU A 395 -25.53 18.46 -2.01
N HIS A 396 -26.74 18.94 -2.27
CA HIS A 396 -27.47 18.63 -3.49
C HIS A 396 -26.84 19.25 -4.75
N LEU A 397 -26.32 20.49 -4.64
CA LEU A 397 -25.61 21.12 -5.76
C LEU A 397 -24.30 20.39 -6.07
N GLU A 398 -23.58 19.97 -5.03
CA GLU A 398 -22.34 19.20 -5.14
C GLU A 398 -22.58 17.82 -5.76
N GLU A 399 -23.65 17.13 -5.35
CA GLU A 399 -24.12 15.89 -5.98
C GLU A 399 -24.37 16.10 -7.49
N ALA A 400 -25.20 17.09 -7.85
CA ALA A 400 -25.58 17.34 -9.24
C ALA A 400 -24.37 17.67 -10.13
N GLU A 401 -23.43 18.47 -9.62
CA GLU A 401 -22.21 18.82 -10.35
C GLU A 401 -21.31 17.59 -10.56
N ARG A 402 -21.13 16.75 -9.54
CA ARG A 402 -20.30 15.54 -9.67
C ARG A 402 -20.90 14.52 -10.62
N VAL A 403 -22.22 14.32 -10.59
CA VAL A 403 -22.92 13.47 -11.57
C VAL A 403 -22.75 14.01 -12.99
N ARG A 404 -22.82 15.33 -13.18
CA ARG A 404 -22.60 15.98 -14.47
C ARG A 404 -21.17 15.77 -14.97
N VAL A 405 -20.17 15.96 -14.11
CA VAL A 405 -18.74 15.76 -14.44
C VAL A 405 -18.47 14.31 -14.79
N ARG A 406 -18.96 13.35 -13.99
CA ARG A 406 -18.83 11.91 -14.27
C ARG A 406 -19.44 11.55 -15.63
N ALA A 407 -20.66 12.00 -15.90
CA ALA A 407 -21.34 11.75 -17.18
C ALA A 407 -20.63 12.37 -18.39
N ALA A 408 -19.92 13.49 -18.21
CA ALA A 408 -19.11 14.09 -19.26
C ALA A 408 -17.85 13.25 -19.55
N ALA A 409 -17.23 12.67 -18.52
CA ALA A 409 -16.04 11.81 -18.64
C ALA A 409 -16.35 10.43 -19.26
N THR A 410 -17.57 9.91 -19.12
CA THR A 410 -17.98 8.61 -19.71
C THR A 410 -18.36 8.69 -21.19
N ARG A 411 -18.39 9.88 -21.81
CA ARG A 411 -18.61 9.99 -23.25
C ARG A 411 -17.35 9.53 -23.99
N PRO A 412 -17.47 8.72 -25.05
CA PRO A 412 -16.31 8.36 -25.86
C PRO A 412 -15.60 9.65 -26.29
N GLY A 413 -14.34 9.81 -25.88
CA GLY A 413 -13.46 10.77 -26.52
C GLY A 413 -13.29 10.40 -28.00
N PRO A 414 -12.80 11.32 -28.85
CA PRO A 414 -12.33 10.95 -30.18
C PRO A 414 -11.36 9.75 -30.09
N ASP A 415 -11.35 8.95 -31.16
CA ASP A 415 -10.66 7.66 -31.29
C ASP A 415 -9.24 7.69 -30.67
N PRO A 416 -8.83 6.69 -29.84
CA PRO A 416 -7.48 6.64 -29.24
C PRO A 416 -6.33 6.64 -30.26
N TRP A 417 -6.64 6.39 -31.54
CA TRP A 417 -5.69 6.45 -32.65
C TRP A 417 -5.52 7.86 -33.26
N ASP A 418 -6.39 8.82 -32.89
CA ASP A 418 -6.29 10.24 -33.27
C ASP A 418 -5.58 11.04 -32.17
N PHE A 419 -4.30 10.72 -31.93
CA PHE A 419 -3.38 11.65 -31.27
C PHE A 419 -2.88 12.69 -32.28
N GLU A 420 -3.76 13.59 -32.74
CA GLU A 420 -3.25 14.90 -33.12
C GLU A 420 -2.90 15.65 -31.83
N PRO A 421 -1.60 15.97 -31.59
CA PRO A 421 -1.20 16.65 -30.37
C PRO A 421 -1.88 18.01 -30.32
N ARG A 422 -2.62 18.28 -29.24
CA ARG A 422 -3.05 19.65 -28.93
C ARG A 422 -1.80 20.52 -28.76
N PRO A 423 -1.59 21.55 -29.58
CA PRO A 423 -0.50 22.50 -29.35
C PRO A 423 -0.81 23.22 -28.03
N GLY A 424 0.02 23.01 -27.00
CA GLY A 424 -0.13 23.67 -25.70
C GLY A 424 -0.44 22.78 -24.50
N GLU A 425 -0.36 21.45 -24.58
CA GLU A 425 -0.13 20.64 -23.37
C GLU A 425 1.28 20.98 -22.85
N ASP A 426 1.31 21.94 -21.93
CA ASP A 426 2.51 22.57 -21.42
C ASP A 426 3.46 21.54 -20.83
N SER A 427 4.73 21.64 -21.21
CA SER A 427 5.84 20.89 -20.62
C SER A 427 5.93 21.03 -19.09
N ALA A 428 5.21 21.97 -18.47
CA ALA A 428 5.09 22.15 -17.03
C ALA A 428 4.17 21.12 -16.34
N GLU A 429 3.14 20.58 -17.01
CA GLU A 429 2.20 19.62 -16.41
C GLU A 429 2.83 18.23 -16.19
N VAL A 430 3.75 17.81 -17.07
CA VAL A 430 4.48 16.53 -16.95
C VAL A 430 5.29 16.47 -15.65
N TRP A 431 5.80 17.60 -15.16
CA TRP A 431 6.66 17.66 -13.96
C TRP A 431 5.90 17.79 -12.64
N GLN A 432 4.59 18.04 -12.66
CA GLN A 432 3.74 17.99 -11.47
C GLN A 432 3.15 16.60 -11.23
N SER A 433 3.42 15.66 -12.14
CA SER A 433 2.96 14.27 -12.02
C SER A 433 3.63 13.56 -10.84
N PRO A 434 2.88 12.69 -10.14
CA PRO A 434 3.45 11.91 -9.06
C PRO A 434 4.51 10.93 -9.57
N TYR A 435 5.42 10.56 -8.68
CA TYR A 435 6.49 9.61 -8.96
C TYR A 435 6.84 8.80 -7.71
N VAL A 436 7.46 7.65 -7.91
CA VAL A 436 8.10 6.90 -6.83
C VAL A 436 9.59 7.15 -6.88
N LEU A 437 10.20 7.43 -5.74
CA LEU A 437 11.64 7.58 -5.57
C LEU A 437 12.19 6.37 -4.81
N LEU A 438 13.19 5.72 -5.39
CA LEU A 438 14.00 4.71 -4.74
C LEU A 438 15.43 5.22 -4.59
N GLU A 439 15.91 5.34 -3.36
CA GLU A 439 17.29 5.67 -3.07
C GLU A 439 18.03 4.42 -2.62
N ILE A 440 19.23 4.17 -3.16
CA ILE A 440 20.11 3.06 -2.73
C ILE A 440 21.49 3.62 -2.45
N THR A 441 21.97 3.43 -1.22
CA THR A 441 23.28 3.92 -0.76
C THR A 441 24.14 2.74 -0.31
N PRO A 442 25.36 2.57 -0.84
CA PRO A 442 26.27 1.53 -0.38
C PRO A 442 26.81 1.89 1.01
N HIS A 443 26.92 0.89 1.89
CA HIS A 443 27.60 1.06 3.15
C HIS A 443 29.12 1.13 2.92
N SER A 444 29.73 2.26 3.25
CA SER A 444 31.14 2.55 2.94
C SER A 444 32.14 1.60 3.59
N TRP A 445 31.83 1.06 4.77
CA TRP A 445 32.71 0.16 5.53
C TRP A 445 32.36 -1.34 5.40
N GLU A 446 31.19 -1.69 4.85
CA GLU A 446 30.72 -3.07 4.70
C GLU A 446 30.42 -3.39 3.23
N ARG A 447 31.38 -4.03 2.54
CA ARG A 447 31.22 -4.38 1.12
C ARG A 447 29.99 -5.27 0.89
N GLY A 448 29.20 -4.90 -0.11
CA GLY A 448 28.00 -5.66 -0.50
C GLY A 448 26.79 -5.44 0.41
N ARG A 449 26.84 -4.44 1.30
CA ARG A 449 25.71 -3.98 2.10
C ARG A 449 25.21 -2.62 1.63
N TYR A 450 23.90 -2.46 1.64
CA TYR A 450 23.23 -1.28 1.10
C TYR A 450 22.07 -0.86 1.99
N ASP A 451 21.88 0.44 2.08
CA ASP A 451 20.70 1.06 2.64
C ASP A 451 19.77 1.44 1.49
N TRP A 452 18.47 1.30 1.71
CA TRP A 452 17.48 1.73 0.73
C TRP A 452 16.34 2.48 1.39
N ARG A 453 15.77 3.42 0.63
CA ARG A 453 14.60 4.19 1.03
C ARG A 453 13.65 4.31 -0.14
N VAL A 454 12.36 4.11 0.11
CA VAL A 454 11.29 4.30 -0.88
C VAL A 454 10.39 5.45 -0.44
N CYS A 455 10.21 6.43 -1.33
CA CYS A 455 9.35 7.58 -1.12
C CYS A 455 8.35 7.75 -2.26
N VAL A 456 7.24 8.42 -1.96
CA VAL A 456 6.28 8.91 -2.97
C VAL A 456 6.41 10.43 -3.06
N GLY A 457 6.55 10.95 -4.27
CA GLY A 457 6.54 12.39 -4.55
C GLY A 457 5.26 12.82 -5.27
N ARG A 458 4.69 13.95 -4.84
CA ARG A 458 3.58 14.65 -5.51
C ARG A 458 4.00 16.10 -5.73
N GLY A 459 4.62 16.40 -6.87
CA GLY A 459 5.20 17.73 -7.12
C GLY A 459 6.61 17.90 -6.54
N ALA A 460 7.07 19.14 -6.40
CA ALA A 460 8.48 19.48 -6.16
C ALA A 460 8.94 19.45 -4.68
N GLU A 461 8.02 19.52 -3.70
CA GLU A 461 8.39 19.83 -2.31
C GLU A 461 7.94 18.82 -1.25
N GLU A 462 7.11 17.83 -1.60
CA GLU A 462 6.59 16.87 -0.61
C GLU A 462 6.94 15.42 -1.00
N LEU A 463 7.89 14.83 -0.26
CA LEU A 463 8.20 13.41 -0.29
C LEU A 463 7.68 12.73 0.96
N VAL A 464 6.85 11.70 0.76
CA VAL A 464 6.32 10.87 1.84
C VAL A 464 7.10 9.56 1.86
N SER A 465 7.83 9.31 2.95
CA SER A 465 8.55 8.04 3.15
C SER A 465 7.56 6.88 3.30
N ILE A 466 7.79 5.80 2.57
CA ILE A 466 6.98 4.57 2.61
C ILE A 466 7.61 3.56 3.55
N ASP A 467 8.88 3.24 3.30
CA ASP A 467 9.68 2.34 4.12
C ASP A 467 11.17 2.54 3.81
N GLU A 468 12.01 2.11 4.73
CA GLU A 468 13.47 2.12 4.60
C GLU A 468 14.08 0.94 5.36
N ASP A 469 15.24 0.48 4.89
CA ASP A 469 16.02 -0.53 5.59
C ASP A 469 17.51 -0.27 5.45
N HIS A 470 18.26 -0.83 6.40
CA HIS A 470 19.68 -0.62 6.52
C HIS A 470 20.45 -1.94 6.45
N ARG A 471 21.63 -1.91 5.84
CA ARG A 471 22.58 -3.03 5.77
C ARG A 471 22.00 -4.28 5.10
N GLU A 472 21.17 -4.10 4.09
CA GLU A 472 20.65 -5.22 3.29
C GLU A 472 21.71 -5.81 2.37
N ARG A 473 21.62 -7.11 2.06
CA ARG A 473 22.56 -7.74 1.11
C ARG A 473 22.32 -7.21 -0.30
N GLY A 474 23.42 -7.12 -1.05
CA GLY A 474 23.46 -6.45 -2.35
C GLY A 474 22.29 -6.73 -3.28
N PRO A 475 21.80 -5.70 -3.99
CA PRO A 475 20.48 -5.71 -4.58
C PRO A 475 20.36 -6.57 -5.87
N ALA A 476 21.34 -7.45 -6.18
CA ALA A 476 21.35 -8.31 -7.35
C ALA A 476 20.02 -9.05 -7.60
N ALA A 477 19.27 -9.35 -6.52
CA ALA A 477 17.85 -9.64 -6.58
C ALA A 477 17.09 -8.65 -5.70
N LEU A 478 15.87 -8.27 -6.11
CA LEU A 478 14.98 -7.39 -5.38
C LEU A 478 14.57 -8.02 -4.02
N PRO A 479 15.03 -7.48 -2.87
CA PRO A 479 14.68 -8.02 -1.55
C PRO A 479 13.17 -7.94 -1.28
N ARG A 480 12.64 -8.88 -0.48
CA ARG A 480 11.19 -8.98 -0.22
C ARG A 480 10.59 -7.73 0.41
N ARG A 481 11.30 -7.10 1.35
CA ARG A 481 10.83 -5.87 2.02
C ARG A 481 10.84 -4.67 1.07
N LEU A 482 11.92 -4.49 0.31
CA LEU A 482 11.99 -3.45 -0.73
C LEU A 482 10.90 -3.64 -1.79
N ARG A 483 10.64 -4.88 -2.21
CA ARG A 483 9.51 -5.20 -3.11
C ARG A 483 8.18 -4.73 -2.53
N ALA A 484 7.88 -5.09 -1.28
CA ALA A 484 6.64 -4.69 -0.62
C ALA A 484 6.52 -3.16 -0.46
N ALA A 485 7.64 -2.47 -0.23
CA ALA A 485 7.69 -1.01 -0.17
C ALA A 485 7.41 -0.38 -1.54
N LEU A 486 7.98 -0.92 -2.63
CA LEU A 486 7.69 -0.46 -3.99
C LEU A 486 6.23 -0.74 -4.40
N GLU A 487 5.70 -1.94 -4.11
CA GLU A 487 4.29 -2.29 -4.35
C GLU A 487 3.36 -1.30 -3.64
N GLU A 488 3.64 -0.98 -2.37
CA GLU A 488 2.88 0.01 -1.60
C GLU A 488 3.00 1.42 -2.17
N ALA A 489 4.22 1.83 -2.55
CA ALA A 489 4.47 3.14 -3.13
C ALA A 489 3.69 3.31 -4.44
N PHE A 490 3.79 2.35 -5.37
CA PHE A 490 3.07 2.37 -6.64
C PHE A 490 1.57 2.38 -6.42
N ARG A 491 1.04 1.56 -5.52
CA ARG A 491 -0.38 1.55 -5.19
C ARG A 491 -0.91 2.91 -4.76
N ARG A 492 -0.11 3.74 -4.07
CA ARG A 492 -0.53 5.08 -3.58
C ARG A 492 -0.67 6.13 -4.68
N VAL A 493 -0.09 5.91 -5.86
CA VAL A 493 0.00 6.95 -6.91
C VAL A 493 -0.35 6.49 -8.32
N ASP A 494 -0.29 5.19 -8.60
CA ASP A 494 -0.72 4.63 -9.87
C ASP A 494 -2.23 4.83 -10.05
N GLU A 495 -2.60 5.16 -11.28
CA GLU A 495 -3.96 5.06 -11.79
C GLU A 495 -4.03 3.90 -12.79
N PRO A 496 -5.22 3.30 -13.01
CA PRO A 496 -5.39 2.30 -14.06
C PRO A 496 -4.85 2.81 -15.40
N GLU A 497 -4.05 1.98 -16.07
CA GLU A 497 -3.43 2.27 -17.37
C GLU A 497 -2.44 3.46 -17.39
N GLN A 498 -2.18 4.10 -16.23
CA GLN A 498 -1.29 5.25 -16.11
C GLN A 498 -0.30 5.03 -14.95
N PRO A 499 0.65 4.09 -15.09
CA PRO A 499 1.64 3.82 -14.07
C PRO A 499 2.63 4.98 -13.96
N VAL A 500 2.94 5.39 -12.73
CA VAL A 500 3.85 6.52 -12.48
C VAL A 500 5.31 6.14 -12.73
N PRO A 501 6.18 7.10 -13.11
CA PRO A 501 7.60 6.87 -13.23
C PRO A 501 8.26 6.46 -11.91
N LEU A 502 9.25 5.58 -12.01
CA LEU A 502 10.21 5.27 -10.94
C LEU A 502 11.49 6.06 -11.17
N GLN A 503 11.81 6.95 -10.24
CA GLN A 503 13.09 7.64 -10.16
C GLN A 503 14.01 6.86 -9.22
N VAL A 504 15.22 6.55 -9.66
CA VAL A 504 16.19 5.77 -8.90
C VAL A 504 17.41 6.63 -8.58
N GLY A 505 17.55 7.03 -7.32
CA GLY A 505 18.72 7.70 -6.77
C GLY A 505 19.84 6.70 -6.50
N LEU A 506 20.93 6.78 -7.27
CA LEU A 506 22.09 5.89 -7.17
C LEU A 506 23.38 6.72 -7.11
N PRO A 507 24.36 6.37 -6.26
CA PRO A 507 25.69 6.95 -6.36
C PRO A 507 26.39 6.46 -7.62
N TYR A 508 27.46 7.15 -8.02
CA TYR A 508 28.20 6.87 -9.26
C TYR A 508 28.62 5.39 -9.37
N SER A 509 29.08 4.80 -8.27
CA SER A 509 29.50 3.40 -8.20
C SER A 509 28.39 2.38 -8.50
N LEU A 510 27.12 2.80 -8.47
CA LEU A 510 25.95 1.97 -8.69
C LEU A 510 25.17 2.34 -9.96
N LEU A 511 25.62 3.28 -10.81
CA LEU A 511 24.90 3.64 -12.04
C LEU A 511 24.77 2.46 -13.03
N GLY A 512 25.62 1.44 -12.90
CA GLY A 512 25.51 0.17 -13.65
C GLY A 512 24.38 -0.75 -13.19
N PHE A 513 23.63 -0.40 -12.16
CA PHE A 513 22.70 -1.32 -11.49
C PHE A 513 21.34 -1.38 -12.21
N PRO A 514 20.88 -2.56 -12.71
CA PRO A 514 19.76 -2.67 -13.66
C PRO A 514 18.39 -2.74 -12.97
N VAL A 515 18.00 -1.68 -12.26
CA VAL A 515 16.73 -1.61 -11.50
C VAL A 515 15.49 -1.84 -12.38
N GLU A 516 15.54 -1.40 -13.63
CA GLU A 516 14.47 -1.60 -14.60
C GLU A 516 14.21 -3.08 -14.93
N GLU A 517 15.16 -3.98 -14.63
CA GLU A 517 15.00 -5.42 -14.87
C GLU A 517 14.30 -6.16 -13.73
N TRP A 518 14.08 -5.49 -12.60
CA TRP A 518 13.41 -6.10 -11.46
C TRP A 518 11.96 -6.44 -11.74
N ARG A 519 11.46 -7.47 -11.06
CA ARG A 519 10.07 -7.92 -11.12
C ARG A 519 9.45 -7.87 -9.73
N LEU A 520 8.28 -7.23 -9.61
CA LEU A 520 7.52 -7.23 -8.36
C LEU A 520 6.86 -8.60 -8.15
N VAL A 521 6.20 -9.12 -9.20
CA VAL A 521 5.59 -10.44 -9.19
C VAL A 521 6.52 -11.44 -9.87
N PRO A 522 6.81 -12.62 -9.26
CA PRO A 522 7.56 -13.68 -9.94
C PRO A 522 6.93 -14.03 -11.29
N GLY A 523 7.71 -14.04 -12.36
CA GLY A 523 7.21 -14.30 -13.72
C GLY A 523 6.41 -13.15 -14.36
N GLY A 524 6.01 -12.12 -13.61
CA GLY A 524 5.35 -10.92 -14.14
C GLY A 524 6.33 -9.96 -14.81
N PRO A 525 5.87 -8.89 -15.48
CA PRO A 525 6.73 -8.01 -16.29
C PRO A 525 7.80 -7.29 -15.44
N ARG A 526 8.88 -6.87 -16.10
CA ARG A 526 9.94 -6.07 -15.47
C ARG A 526 9.47 -4.64 -15.24
N LEU A 527 10.03 -3.96 -14.24
CA LEU A 527 9.66 -2.57 -13.91
C LEU A 527 9.80 -1.64 -15.12
N GLY A 528 10.86 -1.78 -15.91
CA GLY A 528 11.10 -0.96 -17.10
C GLY A 528 10.15 -1.19 -18.27
N GLU A 529 9.46 -2.34 -18.30
CA GLU A 529 8.44 -2.67 -19.29
C GLU A 529 7.11 -2.01 -18.90
N GLN A 530 6.81 -1.97 -17.59
CA GLN A 530 5.55 -1.45 -17.06
C GLN A 530 5.52 0.07 -16.95
N ARG A 531 6.64 0.70 -16.59
CA ARG A 531 6.69 2.12 -16.24
C ARG A 531 8.02 2.77 -16.64
N PRO A 532 8.05 4.09 -16.82
CA PRO A 532 9.32 4.79 -17.04
C PRO A 532 10.23 4.60 -15.82
N VAL A 533 11.49 4.24 -16.07
CA VAL A 533 12.52 4.11 -15.02
C VAL A 533 13.68 5.02 -15.41
N VAL A 534 13.98 5.99 -14.55
CA VAL A 534 15.05 6.97 -14.76
C VAL A 534 16.04 6.94 -13.61
N ILE A 535 17.31 7.19 -13.92
CA ILE A 535 18.39 7.21 -12.95
C ILE A 535 18.76 8.65 -12.60
N ARG A 536 18.95 8.91 -11.31
CA ARG A 536 19.46 10.15 -10.74
C ARG A 536 20.75 9.85 -10.00
N CYS A 537 21.83 10.55 -10.31
CA CYS A 537 23.07 10.36 -9.59
C CYS A 537 23.01 11.11 -8.25
N THR A 538 23.22 10.42 -7.14
CA THR A 538 23.29 11.01 -5.80
C THR A 538 24.71 11.37 -5.37
N THR A 539 25.74 10.93 -6.08
CA THR A 539 27.10 11.37 -5.81
C THR A 539 27.24 12.85 -6.17
N PRO A 540 27.60 13.72 -5.21
CA PRO A 540 28.06 15.08 -5.48
C PRO A 540 29.03 15.08 -6.63
N VAL A 541 28.82 15.95 -7.62
CA VAL A 541 29.84 16.17 -8.63
C VAL A 541 30.83 17.16 -8.00
N PRO A 542 32.04 16.74 -7.58
CA PRO A 542 32.88 17.50 -6.64
C PRO A 542 33.31 18.90 -7.15
N GLU A 543 33.16 19.16 -8.44
CA GLU A 543 33.52 20.42 -9.11
C GLU A 543 32.28 21.25 -9.53
N ALA A 544 31.07 20.77 -9.27
CA ALA A 544 29.82 21.42 -9.68
C ALA A 544 29.04 22.08 -8.54
N GLU A 545 29.35 21.76 -7.27
CA GLU A 545 28.62 22.30 -6.11
C GLU A 545 28.98 23.76 -5.80
N ASP A 546 30.13 24.26 -6.27
CA ASP A 546 30.61 25.62 -5.96
C ASP A 546 30.75 26.58 -7.16
N ASN A 547 30.32 26.21 -8.38
CA ASN A 547 30.43 27.09 -9.56
C ASN A 547 29.07 27.43 -10.18
N ASP A 548 28.63 28.68 -9.96
CA ASP A 548 27.42 29.27 -10.55
C ASP A 548 27.35 29.11 -12.09
N GLU A 549 28.49 29.13 -12.78
CA GLU A 549 28.56 28.95 -14.23
C GLU A 549 28.16 27.53 -14.64
N VAL A 550 28.57 26.51 -13.89
CA VAL A 550 28.21 25.11 -14.14
C VAL A 550 26.73 24.88 -13.86
N ARG A 551 26.20 25.49 -12.79
CA ARG A 551 24.76 25.49 -12.48
C ARG A 551 23.95 26.17 -13.58
N ALA A 552 24.38 27.35 -14.04
CA ALA A 552 23.75 28.07 -15.14
C ALA A 552 23.77 27.27 -16.45
N LEU A 553 24.90 26.61 -16.76
CA LEU A 553 25.02 25.74 -17.93
C LEU A 553 24.04 24.55 -17.85
N ARG A 554 23.95 23.90 -16.68
CA ARG A 554 23.01 22.80 -16.43
C ARG A 554 21.56 23.24 -16.63
N LEU A 555 21.18 24.41 -16.12
CA LEU A 555 19.84 25.00 -16.27
C LEU A 555 19.55 25.38 -17.73
N ALA A 556 20.53 25.96 -18.44
CA ALA A 556 20.40 26.33 -19.85
C ALA A 556 20.21 25.10 -20.74
N ARG A 557 21.02 24.05 -20.52
CA ARG A 557 20.87 22.74 -21.21
C ARG A 557 19.51 22.12 -20.91
N TRP A 558 19.13 22.04 -19.63
CA TRP A 558 17.83 21.51 -19.21
C TRP A 558 16.67 22.21 -19.92
N THR A 559 16.65 23.54 -19.88
CA THR A 559 15.61 24.34 -20.55
C THR A 559 15.58 24.07 -22.05
N LYS A 560 16.76 24.04 -22.71
CA LYS A 560 16.84 23.87 -24.15
C LYS A 560 16.33 22.50 -24.61
N VAL A 561 16.70 21.41 -23.92
CA VAL A 561 16.25 20.06 -24.28
C VAL A 561 14.76 19.82 -24.01
N HIS A 562 14.09 20.71 -23.24
CA HIS A 562 12.66 20.62 -22.94
C HIS A 562 11.77 21.47 -23.84
N VAL A 563 12.30 22.57 -24.39
CA VAL A 563 11.54 23.52 -25.23
C VAL A 563 11.78 23.28 -26.73
N GLY A 564 12.92 22.69 -27.11
CA GLY A 564 13.32 22.51 -28.51
C GLY A 564 13.49 21.06 -28.93
N ARG A 565 13.72 20.87 -30.24
CA ARG A 565 14.08 19.57 -30.81
C ARG A 565 15.43 19.12 -30.25
N VAL A 566 15.46 17.94 -29.63
CA VAL A 566 16.71 17.33 -29.14
C VAL A 566 17.50 16.69 -30.28
N THR A 567 18.83 16.70 -30.13
CA THR A 567 19.75 16.08 -31.09
C THR A 567 20.55 14.96 -30.41
N PRO A 568 20.49 13.71 -30.89
CA PRO A 568 21.30 12.62 -30.36
C PRO A 568 22.78 12.78 -30.75
N ASP A 569 23.69 12.41 -29.85
CA ASP A 569 25.12 12.49 -30.12
C ASP A 569 25.91 11.34 -29.48
N ILE A 570 26.41 10.43 -30.32
CA ILE A 570 27.16 9.25 -29.90
C ILE A 570 28.63 9.62 -29.66
N LEU A 571 29.04 9.58 -28.41
CA LEU A 571 30.32 10.17 -28.00
C LEU A 571 31.52 9.23 -28.13
N ASP A 572 31.32 7.94 -27.92
CA ASP A 572 32.38 6.95 -27.68
C ASP A 572 32.45 5.85 -28.76
N CYS A 573 31.71 6.00 -29.87
CA CYS A 573 31.76 5.07 -31.01
C CYS A 573 31.90 5.81 -32.34
N LEU A 574 32.77 5.30 -33.21
CA LEU A 574 32.89 5.70 -34.61
C LEU A 574 33.03 4.44 -35.46
N ASP A 575 32.19 4.28 -36.49
CA ASP A 575 32.20 3.13 -37.39
C ASP A 575 32.25 1.76 -36.68
N ALA A 576 31.45 1.61 -35.62
CA ALA A 576 31.39 0.42 -34.75
C ALA A 576 32.69 0.11 -33.99
N THR A 577 33.60 1.07 -33.88
CA THR A 577 34.81 0.99 -33.07
C THR A 577 34.77 1.96 -31.90
N ALA A 578 35.20 1.50 -30.72
CA ALA A 578 35.30 2.35 -29.54
C ALA A 578 36.32 3.47 -29.80
N ARG A 579 35.95 4.70 -29.45
CA ARG A 579 36.84 5.87 -29.49
C ARG A 579 36.90 6.55 -28.14
N SER A 580 38.00 7.27 -27.91
CA SER A 580 38.11 8.14 -26.73
C SER A 580 37.03 9.22 -26.73
N LEU A 581 36.55 9.55 -25.53
CA LEU A 581 35.59 10.62 -25.36
C LEU A 581 36.21 11.99 -25.67
N PRO A 582 35.40 12.95 -26.19
CA PRO A 582 35.86 14.33 -26.32
C PRO A 582 36.32 14.91 -24.98
N GLU A 583 37.30 15.81 -25.04
CA GLU A 583 37.76 16.58 -23.87
C GLU A 583 36.61 17.42 -23.27
N PRO A 584 36.61 17.70 -21.95
CA PRO A 584 35.54 18.45 -21.29
C PRO A 584 35.19 19.79 -21.97
N ALA A 585 36.19 20.55 -22.42
CA ALA A 585 35.97 21.81 -23.14
C ALA A 585 35.14 21.64 -24.44
N VAL A 586 35.33 20.52 -25.14
CA VAL A 586 34.55 20.18 -26.34
C VAL A 586 33.14 19.77 -25.95
N LEU A 587 32.97 18.99 -24.87
CA LEU A 587 31.64 18.61 -24.37
C LEU A 587 30.83 19.82 -23.91
N ILE A 588 31.47 20.77 -23.21
CA ILE A 588 30.84 22.00 -22.72
C ILE A 588 30.37 22.90 -23.88
N SER A 589 31.13 22.97 -24.97
CA SER A 589 30.84 23.83 -26.13
C SER A 589 29.81 23.27 -27.11
N ARG A 590 29.37 22.01 -26.96
CA ARG A 590 28.30 21.43 -27.80
C ARG A 590 26.95 22.09 -27.55
N ASP A 591 26.07 22.01 -28.56
CA ASP A 591 24.73 22.60 -28.53
C ASP A 591 23.98 22.21 -27.25
N PRO A 592 23.35 23.15 -26.53
CA PRO A 592 22.57 22.85 -25.34
C PRO A 592 21.40 21.87 -25.55
N ALA A 593 20.91 21.69 -26.79
CA ALA A 593 19.88 20.71 -27.17
C ALA A 593 20.41 19.27 -27.36
N THR A 594 21.72 19.07 -27.19
CA THR A 594 22.36 17.75 -27.39
C THR A 594 22.01 16.78 -26.26
N VAL A 595 21.64 15.55 -26.62
CA VAL A 595 21.49 14.40 -25.72
C VAL A 595 22.67 13.43 -25.95
N PRO A 596 23.66 13.39 -25.04
CA PRO A 596 24.78 12.48 -25.12
C PRO A 596 24.38 11.00 -25.03
N ILE A 597 25.05 10.18 -25.83
CA ILE A 597 24.85 8.75 -25.90
C ILE A 597 26.20 8.03 -25.76
N LEU A 598 26.29 7.08 -24.82
CA LEU A 598 27.43 6.18 -24.65
C LEU A 598 27.08 4.77 -25.15
N CYS A 599 27.74 4.36 -26.21
CA CYS A 599 27.55 3.08 -26.87
C CYS A 599 28.38 1.96 -26.23
N HIS A 600 29.57 2.25 -25.70
CA HIS A 600 30.49 1.23 -25.20
C HIS A 600 30.47 1.13 -23.67
N THR A 601 30.58 -0.10 -23.19
CA THR A 601 30.83 -0.45 -21.79
C THR A 601 32.34 -0.56 -21.55
N PRO A 602 32.82 -0.52 -20.28
CA PRO A 602 34.23 -0.80 -19.99
C PRO A 602 34.74 -2.13 -20.54
N SER A 603 33.89 -3.16 -20.58
CA SER A 603 34.20 -4.47 -21.15
C SER A 603 34.32 -4.48 -22.68
N THR A 604 33.86 -3.43 -23.37
CA THR A 604 33.84 -3.33 -24.84
C THR A 604 34.65 -2.14 -25.36
N GLY A 605 35.59 -1.63 -24.55
CA GLY A 605 36.52 -0.56 -24.91
C GLY A 605 36.10 0.85 -24.50
N GLY A 606 34.98 1.00 -23.79
CA GLY A 606 34.54 2.29 -23.24
C GLY A 606 35.40 2.72 -22.04
N GLU A 607 35.52 4.04 -21.83
CA GLU A 607 36.26 4.59 -20.70
C GLU A 607 35.48 4.40 -19.37
N PRO A 608 36.08 3.87 -18.29
CA PRO A 608 35.39 3.66 -17.00
C PRO A 608 34.82 4.94 -16.36
N ALA A 609 35.41 6.10 -16.66
CA ALA A 609 34.98 7.42 -16.18
C ALA A 609 34.10 8.17 -17.20
N ALA A 610 33.63 7.50 -18.25
CA ALA A 610 32.91 8.13 -19.36
C ALA A 610 31.68 8.90 -18.91
N LEU A 611 30.81 8.22 -18.16
CA LEU A 611 29.56 8.79 -17.67
C LEU A 611 29.82 9.97 -16.72
N LEU A 612 30.83 9.85 -15.84
CA LEU A 612 31.23 10.94 -14.94
C LEU A 612 31.68 12.17 -15.73
N ARG A 613 32.53 12.01 -16.75
CA ARG A 613 33.02 13.13 -17.59
C ARG A 613 31.89 13.85 -18.31
N VAL A 614 30.90 13.11 -18.81
CA VAL A 614 29.72 13.72 -19.45
C VAL A 614 28.88 14.48 -18.42
N MET A 615 28.66 13.91 -17.24
CA MET A 615 27.92 14.57 -16.17
C MET A 615 28.61 15.84 -15.64
N THR A 616 29.93 15.80 -15.43
CA THR A 616 30.72 16.96 -14.98
C THR A 616 30.72 18.08 -16.03
N SER A 617 30.54 17.74 -17.31
CA SER A 617 30.40 18.72 -18.41
C SER A 617 29.01 19.39 -18.49
N GLY A 618 28.14 19.17 -17.50
CA GLY A 618 26.86 19.89 -17.33
C GLY A 618 25.64 19.21 -17.95
N TYR A 619 25.75 17.95 -18.38
CA TYR A 619 24.63 17.21 -18.96
C TYR A 619 23.79 16.52 -17.88
N ASN A 620 22.47 16.72 -17.95
CA ASN A 620 21.48 16.19 -17.01
C ASN A 620 20.53 15.14 -17.64
N VAL A 621 20.70 14.88 -18.93
CA VAL A 621 19.95 13.88 -19.70
C VAL A 621 20.97 13.11 -20.53
N ILE A 622 21.18 11.83 -20.23
CA ILE A 622 22.23 10.99 -20.86
C ILE A 622 21.66 9.59 -21.09
N LEU A 623 21.92 9.01 -22.27
CA LEU A 623 21.61 7.62 -22.58
C LEU A 623 22.90 6.79 -22.61
N TRP A 624 22.89 5.57 -22.07
CA TRP A 624 24.02 4.65 -22.22
C TRP A 624 23.61 3.19 -22.20
N ARG A 625 24.48 2.33 -22.75
CA ARG A 625 24.36 0.87 -22.64
C ARG A 625 25.08 0.38 -21.38
N ARG A 626 24.42 -0.47 -20.60
CA ARG A 626 25.03 -1.21 -19.48
C ARG A 626 25.58 -2.57 -19.89
N GLU A 627 25.04 -3.16 -20.94
CA GLU A 627 25.43 -4.47 -21.45
C GLU A 627 25.53 -4.42 -22.97
N ILE A 628 26.47 -5.20 -23.52
CA ILE A 628 26.58 -5.50 -24.95
C ILE A 628 26.71 -7.01 -25.08
N THR A 629 25.76 -7.65 -25.75
CA THR A 629 25.85 -9.09 -26.02
C THR A 629 26.69 -9.38 -27.27
N ASP A 630 27.19 -10.61 -27.41
CA ASP A 630 27.99 -11.01 -28.59
C ASP A 630 27.24 -10.88 -29.92
N ARG A 631 25.90 -10.98 -29.89
CA ARG A 631 25.03 -10.79 -31.06
C ARG A 631 24.85 -9.31 -31.45
N GLU A 632 25.19 -8.39 -30.56
CA GLU A 632 25.02 -6.93 -30.72
C GLU A 632 26.36 -6.19 -30.95
N ARG A 633 27.42 -6.92 -31.33
CA ARG A 633 28.75 -6.32 -31.59
C ARG A 633 28.73 -5.32 -32.76
N SER A 634 27.71 -5.34 -33.63
CA SER A 634 27.49 -4.26 -34.60
C SER A 634 26.69 -3.13 -33.97
N CYS A 635 27.33 -1.98 -33.75
CA CYS A 635 26.69 -0.80 -33.15
C CYS A 635 25.65 -0.13 -34.08
N ALA A 636 25.53 -0.56 -35.34
CA ALA A 636 24.70 0.10 -36.34
C ALA A 636 23.20 0.11 -36.00
N ASP A 637 22.68 -1.01 -35.48
CA ASP A 637 21.26 -1.09 -35.05
C ASP A 637 21.01 -0.19 -33.84
N PHE A 638 21.92 -0.19 -32.87
CA PHE A 638 21.86 0.68 -31.71
C PHE A 638 21.89 2.16 -32.11
N HIS A 639 22.81 2.57 -32.99
CA HIS A 639 22.90 3.96 -33.46
C HIS A 639 21.61 4.41 -34.15
N ARG A 640 21.09 3.63 -35.10
CA ARG A 640 19.81 3.93 -35.77
C ARG A 640 18.63 3.90 -34.81
N GLY A 641 18.66 3.02 -33.82
CA GLY A 641 17.61 2.87 -32.82
C GLY A 641 17.52 4.09 -31.92
N VAL A 642 18.63 4.47 -31.28
CA VAL A 642 18.69 5.62 -30.39
C VAL A 642 18.47 6.93 -31.14
N ASP A 643 19.01 7.07 -32.36
CA ASP A 643 18.76 8.26 -33.19
C ASP A 643 17.27 8.48 -33.44
N ARG A 644 16.56 7.41 -33.84
CA ARG A 644 15.10 7.42 -34.02
C ARG A 644 14.36 7.67 -32.72
N ALA A 645 14.78 7.07 -31.61
CA ALA A 645 14.12 7.22 -30.32
C ALA A 645 14.22 8.67 -29.79
N VAL A 646 15.43 9.26 -29.83
CA VAL A 646 15.68 10.63 -29.36
C VAL A 646 15.00 11.64 -30.28
N THR A 647 15.19 11.50 -31.59
CA THR A 647 14.58 12.42 -32.56
C THR A 647 13.05 12.32 -32.56
N GLY A 648 12.50 11.11 -32.45
CA GLY A 648 11.07 10.84 -32.39
C GLY A 648 10.41 11.33 -31.10
N ALA A 649 11.12 11.31 -29.96
CA ALA A 649 10.64 11.91 -28.71
C ALA A 649 10.46 13.43 -28.85
N GLY A 650 11.24 14.09 -29.72
CA GLY A 650 11.15 15.52 -29.97
C GLY A 650 11.79 16.38 -28.87
N HIS A 651 11.48 16.13 -27.59
CA HIS A 651 12.09 16.80 -26.44
C HIS A 651 12.38 15.82 -25.30
N ALA A 652 13.25 16.20 -24.36
CA ALA A 652 13.74 15.33 -23.30
C ALA A 652 12.64 14.78 -22.37
N GLY A 653 11.60 15.58 -22.09
CA GLY A 653 10.47 15.15 -21.25
C GLY A 653 9.71 13.93 -21.77
N ARG A 654 9.81 13.59 -23.06
CA ARG A 654 9.20 12.38 -23.64
C ARG A 654 10.12 11.16 -23.67
N LEU A 655 11.41 11.33 -23.37
CA LEU A 655 12.39 10.23 -23.39
C LEU A 655 12.08 9.12 -22.37
N PRO A 656 11.65 9.41 -21.11
CA PRO A 656 11.32 8.35 -20.17
C PRO A 656 10.26 7.38 -20.70
N ASP A 657 9.18 7.90 -21.28
CA ASP A 657 8.12 7.09 -21.90
C ASP A 657 8.59 6.38 -23.17
N ALA A 658 9.38 7.04 -24.00
CA ALA A 658 9.95 6.43 -25.20
C ALA A 658 10.81 5.21 -24.84
N VAL A 659 11.68 5.33 -23.82
CA VAL A 659 12.51 4.22 -23.33
C VAL A 659 11.66 3.11 -22.71
N ARG A 660 10.59 3.44 -21.97
CA ARG A 660 9.63 2.42 -21.48
C ARG A 660 9.02 1.63 -22.64
N ARG A 661 8.49 2.31 -23.66
CA ARG A 661 7.86 1.66 -24.82
C ARG A 661 8.83 0.74 -25.55
N LEU A 662 10.08 1.17 -25.75
CA LEU A 662 11.11 0.31 -26.33
C LEU A 662 11.36 -0.97 -25.52
N ARG A 663 11.32 -0.89 -24.19
CA ARG A 663 11.47 -2.07 -23.31
C ARG A 663 10.24 -2.98 -23.37
N ALA A 664 9.03 -2.42 -23.46
CA ALA A 664 7.81 -3.19 -23.67
C ALA A 664 7.84 -3.91 -25.04
N ASP A 665 8.18 -3.21 -26.12
CA ASP A 665 8.34 -3.77 -27.47
C ASP A 665 9.38 -4.90 -27.50
N MET A 666 10.44 -4.80 -26.68
CA MET A 666 11.42 -5.88 -26.51
C MET A 666 10.83 -7.12 -25.81
N ALA A 667 10.01 -6.91 -24.77
CA ALA A 667 9.37 -7.99 -24.05
C ALA A 667 8.35 -8.73 -24.93
N ASP A 668 7.69 -8.00 -25.83
CA ASP A 668 6.73 -8.53 -26.82
C ASP A 668 7.41 -9.11 -28.07
N GLU A 669 8.75 -9.22 -28.07
CA GLU A 669 9.56 -9.71 -29.21
C GLU A 669 9.31 -8.97 -30.53
N ALA A 670 8.95 -7.68 -30.45
CA ALA A 670 8.68 -6.87 -31.63
C ALA A 670 9.93 -6.78 -32.54
N PRO A 671 9.79 -6.93 -33.88
CA PRO A 671 10.93 -6.90 -34.77
C PRO A 671 11.74 -5.59 -34.67
N GLY A 672 13.05 -5.72 -34.44
CA GLY A 672 13.97 -4.57 -34.41
C GLY A 672 14.02 -3.78 -33.10
N SER A 673 13.52 -4.34 -31.99
CA SER A 673 13.64 -3.76 -30.64
C SER A 673 14.86 -4.26 -29.85
N HIS A 674 15.53 -5.34 -30.31
CA HIS A 674 16.60 -6.04 -29.58
C HIS A 674 17.76 -5.14 -29.12
N TRP A 675 18.06 -4.09 -29.88
CA TRP A 675 19.16 -3.16 -29.58
C TRP A 675 18.95 -2.34 -28.29
N ALA A 676 17.72 -2.23 -27.79
CA ALA A 676 17.42 -1.46 -26.59
C ALA A 676 17.77 -2.22 -25.29
N LYS A 677 18.29 -3.45 -25.38
CA LYS A 677 18.73 -4.25 -24.23
C LYS A 677 19.79 -3.47 -23.43
N GLY A 678 19.58 -3.37 -22.12
CA GLY A 678 20.51 -2.71 -21.21
C GLY A 678 20.62 -1.19 -21.41
N LEU A 679 19.71 -0.56 -22.17
CA LEU A 679 19.64 0.89 -22.32
C LEU A 679 19.19 1.54 -21.01
N ALA A 680 19.98 2.50 -20.54
CA ALA A 680 19.75 3.28 -19.34
C ALA A 680 19.56 4.76 -19.68
N LEU A 681 18.76 5.46 -18.87
CA LEU A 681 18.49 6.89 -19.01
C LEU A 681 18.76 7.60 -17.68
N LEU A 682 19.72 8.52 -17.69
CA LEU A 682 19.97 9.46 -16.61
C LEU A 682 19.09 10.65 -16.89
N TYR A 683 18.34 11.05 -15.88
CA TYR A 683 17.35 12.11 -15.98
C TYR A 683 17.30 12.87 -14.66
N SER A 684 18.10 13.93 -14.56
CA SER A 684 18.28 14.65 -13.29
C SER A 684 17.90 16.11 -13.42
N ASP A 685 16.69 16.47 -12.96
CA ASP A 685 16.24 17.86 -12.95
C ASP A 685 17.12 18.72 -12.01
N PRO A 686 17.85 19.71 -12.55
CA PRO A 686 18.68 20.61 -11.73
C PRO A 686 17.85 21.51 -10.81
N ASN A 687 16.54 21.67 -11.04
CA ASN A 687 15.66 22.46 -10.16
C ASN A 687 15.09 21.63 -8.99
N ARG A 688 15.34 20.33 -8.95
CA ARG A 688 14.83 19.43 -7.91
C ARG A 688 15.95 18.56 -7.37
N PRO A 689 16.90 19.10 -6.59
CA PRO A 689 17.96 18.28 -6.02
C PRO A 689 17.40 17.09 -5.23
N MET A 690 18.19 16.02 -5.12
CA MET A 690 17.79 14.87 -4.30
C MET A 690 17.74 15.31 -2.82
N PRO A 691 16.82 14.76 -2.01
CA PRO A 691 16.75 15.05 -0.58
C PRO A 691 18.10 14.78 0.10
N GLY A 692 18.52 15.67 1.01
CA GLY A 692 19.79 15.54 1.72
C GLY A 692 21.04 15.99 0.95
N MET A 693 20.90 16.47 -0.29
CA MET A 693 22.01 17.11 -1.02
C MET A 693 22.24 18.57 -0.62
N ASP A 694 21.23 19.24 -0.03
CA ASP A 694 21.31 20.63 0.43
C ASP A 694 21.43 20.76 1.96
N GLU A 695 21.35 19.66 2.71
CA GLU A 695 21.55 19.67 4.18
C GLU A 695 22.98 19.24 4.50
N PRO A 696 23.84 20.13 5.04
CA PRO A 696 25.13 19.70 5.57
C PRO A 696 24.87 18.66 6.65
N LEU A 697 25.49 17.47 6.51
CA LEU A 697 25.49 16.41 7.51
C LEU A 697 26.01 16.97 8.85
N VAL A 698 25.10 17.46 9.69
CA VAL A 698 25.38 17.64 11.11
C VAL A 698 25.32 16.25 11.72
N THR A 699 26.48 15.60 11.79
CA THR A 699 26.69 14.41 12.60
C THR A 699 26.16 14.65 14.01
N LEU A 700 25.13 13.91 14.41
CA LEU A 700 24.73 13.68 15.80
C LEU A 700 25.27 12.35 16.29
#